data_AF-A0A7Z9G2W9-F1
#
_entry.id   AF-A0A7Z9G2W9-F1
#
_cell.length_a   1.000
_cell.length_b   1.000
_cell.length_c   1.000
_cell.angle_alpha   90.00
_cell.angle_beta   90.00
_cell.angle_gamma   90.00
#
_symmetry.space_group_name_H-M   'P 1'
#
loop_
_entity.id
_entity.type
_entity.pdbx_description
1 polymer ?
#
loop_
_entity_poly.entity_id
_entity_poly.type
_entity_poly.pdbx_seq_one_letter_code
_entity_poly.pdbx_strand_id
1 'polypeptide(L)'
;MPTVPYEWCGLTFQWLDPRIPEVQEFITACVTTQMEVLGSDHYYYIGIGGEGHFGSGSTEELNELTEALLFKTIDAVKKADPKAIILTGQPFPYAATYQAQKEAIKKSDAIVVTCFLAIPQRLPDFKLNDYYWGLRWINGMVVQCSKHTNPWGDMKVAVDNAKVLCKDPKAHNWWGFTVGGESSHREHIKQELLTEIAWNPMTVDLDDFMRRWTIGRYGPKAAERLQHVTKAAMDTLYSCYNMDMTNRPLYRDWAGGYLPGLTPTSVKRTLGYLPKLRFILKTMLKEHDLLKTNPLYRFDVVDYGRVYLGALFNDRLARARKAFRTGDKNAFERYAAQVEEVMHFIAKLTSSHDQFRMKVHDDRAARFPAILPGHANNESNWITFTATQSPTAWRAILDYTAEDYAELVEHYFWPRVERYLNKMREMLEQGKDISGNMDRDFVISDWASPKGSLPWSPYDIPCEPELSIEDLELAHSIITSGSKSGQYNFYEGPLMPLIEELLVRFPIPGDLNEILTEEDPTQKAYQVQSVSGEPGEVNQGFHTPEVVELVDVPEELGYVVEIEDFGSVYNVARGEVIRYKVHVSDWLNLTRLPDRKSERGDHSVVVYEFEYDGRNWVLRYDPGSDQTFAALRIDEFHDWA
;
A
#
# COMPACT_ATOMS: atom_id res chain seq x y z
N MET A 1 32.43 20.31 9.46
CA MET A 1 32.47 18.97 10.08
C MET A 1 32.35 17.94 8.99
N PRO A 2 33.11 16.85 9.00
CA PRO A 2 32.97 15.79 8.00
C PRO A 2 31.57 15.19 8.07
N THR A 3 30.99 14.92 6.90
CA THR A 3 29.67 14.34 6.73
C THR A 3 29.76 13.08 5.88
N VAL A 4 28.78 12.20 6.04
CA VAL A 4 28.58 11.03 5.18
C VAL A 4 27.34 11.24 4.32
N PRO A 5 27.39 10.95 3.01
CA PRO A 5 26.24 11.05 2.15
C PRO A 5 25.24 9.93 2.47
N TYR A 6 23.97 10.29 2.55
CA TYR A 6 22.84 9.37 2.68
C TYR A 6 21.86 9.65 1.55
N GLU A 7 21.59 8.66 0.73
CA GLU A 7 20.73 8.76 -0.44
C GLU A 7 19.36 8.17 -0.15
N TRP A 8 18.31 8.93 -0.43
CA TRP A 8 16.93 8.46 -0.32
C TRP A 8 16.05 9.25 -1.29
N CYS A 9 15.25 8.52 -2.09
CA CYS A 9 14.31 9.10 -3.04
C CYS A 9 14.91 10.24 -3.88
N GLY A 10 16.04 9.98 -4.55
CA GLY A 10 16.70 10.93 -5.45
C GLY A 10 17.34 12.15 -4.79
N LEU A 11 17.39 12.19 -3.45
CA LEU A 11 18.05 13.21 -2.67
C LEU A 11 19.28 12.66 -1.95
N THR A 12 20.35 13.45 -1.90
CA THR A 12 21.52 13.16 -1.07
C THR A 12 21.53 14.09 0.14
N PHE A 13 21.32 13.52 1.32
CA PHE A 13 21.42 14.18 2.60
C PHE A 13 22.85 14.06 3.14
N GLN A 14 23.32 15.07 3.86
CA GLN A 14 24.63 15.03 4.53
C GLN A 14 24.43 14.76 6.01
N TRP A 15 24.81 13.57 6.47
CA TRP A 15 24.73 13.17 7.87
C TRP A 15 26.03 13.50 8.58
N LEU A 16 25.95 14.04 9.79
CA LEU A 16 27.12 14.22 10.64
C LEU A 16 27.66 12.85 11.05
N ASP A 17 28.95 12.60 10.84
CA ASP A 17 29.57 11.30 11.15
C ASP A 17 29.82 11.16 12.66
N PRO A 18 29.09 10.30 13.38
CA PRO A 18 29.19 10.21 14.84
C PRO A 18 30.48 9.51 15.30
N ARG A 19 31.31 8.98 14.40
CA ARG A 19 32.67 8.51 14.72
C ARG A 19 33.59 9.66 15.13
N ILE A 20 33.20 10.89 14.82
CA ILE A 20 33.96 12.10 15.10
C ILE A 20 33.60 12.63 16.49
N PRO A 21 34.59 12.86 17.39
CA PRO A 21 34.32 13.32 18.76
C PRO A 21 33.51 14.62 18.82
N GLU A 22 33.78 15.58 17.94
CA GLU A 22 33.06 16.86 17.88
C GLU A 22 31.58 16.68 17.53
N VAL A 23 31.23 15.64 16.74
CA VAL A 23 29.83 15.31 16.45
C VAL A 23 29.13 14.75 17.70
N GLN A 24 29.82 13.93 18.50
CA GLN A 24 29.28 13.43 19.77
C GLN A 24 29.08 14.56 20.79
N GLU A 25 30.02 15.50 20.87
CA GLU A 25 29.87 16.71 21.70
C GLU A 25 28.68 17.55 21.24
N PHE A 26 28.51 17.71 19.92
CA PHE A 26 27.35 18.40 19.35
C PHE A 26 26.03 17.71 19.71
N ILE A 27 25.92 16.39 19.56
CA ILE A 27 24.73 15.61 19.96
C ILE A 27 24.45 15.81 21.46
N THR A 28 25.47 15.70 22.30
CA THR A 28 25.35 15.90 23.76
C THR A 28 24.81 17.30 24.07
N ALA A 29 25.33 18.34 23.40
CA ALA A 29 24.88 19.72 23.56
C ALA A 29 23.44 19.92 23.08
N CYS A 30 23.04 19.31 21.95
CA CYS A 30 21.66 19.34 21.47
C CYS A 30 20.68 18.74 22.47
N VAL A 31 20.99 17.56 23.01
CA VAL A 31 20.13 16.91 24.03
C VAL A 31 20.08 17.75 25.30
N THR A 32 21.23 18.24 25.79
CA THR A 32 21.28 19.11 26.99
C THR A 32 20.41 20.35 26.80
N THR A 33 20.54 21.03 25.65
CA THR A 33 19.75 22.23 25.33
C THR A 33 18.26 21.90 25.22
N GLN A 34 17.90 20.78 24.59
CA GLN A 34 16.51 20.34 24.50
C GLN A 34 15.91 20.13 25.90
N MET A 35 16.66 19.47 26.80
CA MET A 35 16.23 19.25 28.18
C MET A 35 16.11 20.55 28.99
N GLU A 36 17.03 21.48 28.82
CA GLU A 36 17.00 22.80 29.48
C GLU A 36 15.79 23.63 29.05
N VAL A 37 15.42 23.56 27.76
CA VAL A 37 14.35 24.37 27.17
C VAL A 37 12.96 23.72 27.35
N LEU A 38 12.85 22.40 27.23
CA LEU A 38 11.57 21.68 27.17
C LEU A 38 11.32 20.74 28.37
N GLY A 39 12.33 20.45 29.19
CA GLY A 39 12.32 19.34 30.13
C GLY A 39 12.64 18.00 29.46
N SER A 40 12.56 16.90 30.21
CA SER A 40 12.81 15.55 29.70
C SER A 40 11.95 14.50 30.38
N ASP A 41 11.34 13.63 29.56
CA ASP A 41 10.72 12.37 29.98
C ASP A 41 11.68 11.18 29.84
N HIS A 42 12.95 11.45 29.49
CA HIS A 42 14.04 10.48 29.31
C HIS A 42 13.91 9.53 28.11
N TYR A 43 12.93 9.66 27.23
CA TYR A 43 12.80 8.81 26.04
C TYR A 43 13.40 9.49 24.79
N TYR A 44 14.30 8.79 24.10
CA TYR A 44 14.95 9.29 22.88
C TYR A 44 14.90 8.23 21.77
N TYR A 45 14.48 8.65 20.57
CA TYR A 45 14.52 7.79 19.38
C TYR A 45 15.81 8.03 18.60
N ILE A 46 16.55 6.95 18.31
CA ILE A 46 17.78 6.98 17.53
C ILE A 46 17.58 6.13 16.26
N GLY A 47 17.83 6.72 15.10
CA GLY A 47 17.79 6.02 13.81
C GLY A 47 19.14 5.41 13.46
N ILE A 48 19.13 4.20 12.88
CA ILE A 48 20.33 3.43 12.51
C ILE A 48 20.51 3.30 10.99
N GLY A 49 19.94 4.24 10.24
CA GLY A 49 19.65 4.10 8.81
C GLY A 49 18.23 3.56 8.62
N GLY A 50 17.50 4.15 7.66
CA GLY A 50 16.13 3.79 7.31
C GLY A 50 16.02 3.27 5.88
N GLU A 51 15.03 3.77 5.14
CA GLU A 51 14.72 3.38 3.75
C GLU A 51 15.74 3.84 2.70
N GLY A 52 16.68 4.71 3.07
CA GLY A 52 17.78 5.12 2.23
C GLY A 52 19.06 4.33 2.51
N HIS A 53 20.10 4.62 1.74
CA HIS A 53 21.41 3.99 1.89
C HIS A 53 22.50 5.05 2.06
N PHE A 54 23.49 4.75 2.89
CA PHE A 54 24.74 5.51 2.88
C PHE A 54 25.40 5.29 1.50
N GLY A 55 26.01 6.34 0.94
CA GLY A 55 26.54 6.35 -0.44
C GLY A 55 27.73 5.40 -0.66
N SER A 56 28.80 5.87 -1.31
CA SER A 56 29.96 5.02 -1.61
C SER A 56 30.82 4.71 -0.38
N GLY A 57 31.21 3.45 -0.23
CA GLY A 57 32.16 2.93 0.76
C GLY A 57 32.28 1.42 0.66
N SER A 58 33.27 0.81 1.30
CA SER A 58 33.33 -0.65 1.41
C SER A 58 32.24 -1.16 2.36
N THR A 59 31.82 -2.42 2.22
CA THR A 59 30.85 -3.04 3.14
C THR A 59 31.29 -2.90 4.60
N GLU A 60 32.58 -3.05 4.88
CA GLU A 60 33.18 -2.86 6.20
C GLU A 60 33.01 -1.43 6.70
N GLU A 61 33.33 -0.42 5.88
CA GLU A 61 33.18 1.00 6.25
C GLU A 61 31.72 1.36 6.55
N LEU A 62 30.78 0.83 5.77
CA LEU A 62 29.34 1.06 5.95
C LEU A 62 28.80 0.34 7.19
N ASN A 63 29.30 -0.85 7.50
CA ASN A 63 28.97 -1.59 8.71
C ASN A 63 29.50 -0.86 9.96
N GLU A 64 30.75 -0.40 9.93
CA GLU A 64 31.36 0.40 11.01
C GLU A 64 30.59 1.71 11.24
N LEU A 65 30.18 2.39 10.16
CA LEU A 65 29.35 3.59 10.24
C LEU A 65 27.98 3.28 10.88
N THR A 66 27.33 2.19 10.48
CA THR A 66 26.03 1.76 11.03
C THR A 66 26.13 1.46 12.53
N GLU A 67 27.17 0.76 12.96
CA GLU A 67 27.42 0.48 14.38
C GLU A 67 27.69 1.79 15.16
N ALA A 68 28.49 2.69 14.60
CA ALA A 68 28.76 3.99 15.21
C ALA A 68 27.51 4.89 15.32
N LEU A 69 26.63 4.88 14.31
CA LEU A 69 25.37 5.62 14.33
C LEU A 69 24.49 5.26 15.51
N LEU A 70 24.42 3.97 15.87
CA LEU A 70 23.71 3.55 17.07
C LEU A 70 24.51 3.89 18.33
N PHE A 71 25.70 3.31 18.49
CA PHE A 71 26.39 3.33 19.79
C PHE A 71 26.97 4.71 20.16
N LYS A 72 27.57 5.44 19.22
CA LYS A 72 28.13 6.77 19.52
C LYS A 72 27.05 7.80 19.78
N THR A 73 25.90 7.68 19.12
CA THR A 73 24.73 8.51 19.42
C THR A 73 24.14 8.16 20.79
N ILE A 74 24.00 6.88 21.13
CA ILE A 74 23.57 6.45 22.47
C ILE A 74 24.51 6.99 23.55
N ASP A 75 25.83 6.86 23.38
CA ASP A 75 26.82 7.34 24.34
C ASP A 75 26.70 8.86 24.56
N ALA A 76 26.55 9.63 23.48
CA ALA A 76 26.36 11.08 23.54
C ALA A 76 25.03 11.48 24.21
N VAL A 77 23.94 10.78 23.91
CA VAL A 77 22.63 11.00 24.54
C VAL A 77 22.71 10.67 26.04
N LYS A 78 23.28 9.52 26.43
CA LYS A 78 23.43 9.11 27.84
C LYS A 78 24.40 9.99 28.62
N LYS A 79 25.37 10.62 27.94
CA LYS A 79 26.25 11.63 28.55
C LYS A 79 25.47 12.88 28.95
N ALA A 80 24.50 13.31 28.13
CA ALA A 80 23.62 14.44 28.45
C ALA A 80 22.54 14.03 29.48
N ASP A 81 21.93 12.86 29.31
CA ASP A 81 20.88 12.33 30.16
C ASP A 81 21.21 10.89 30.63
N PRO A 82 21.80 10.72 31.82
CA PRO A 82 22.12 9.40 32.36
C PRO A 82 20.91 8.48 32.60
N LYS A 83 19.68 9.02 32.54
CA LYS A 83 18.43 8.24 32.68
C LYS A 83 17.81 7.88 31.33
N ALA A 84 18.45 8.24 30.21
CA ALA A 84 17.93 8.03 28.88
C ALA A 84 17.53 6.57 28.62
N ILE A 85 16.29 6.40 28.17
CA ILE A 85 15.71 5.19 27.60
C ILE A 85 15.74 5.37 26.09
N ILE A 86 16.44 4.46 25.41
CA ILE A 86 16.66 4.54 23.98
C ILE A 86 15.60 3.71 23.26
N LEU A 87 14.95 4.32 22.26
CA LEU A 87 14.16 3.63 21.25
C LEU A 87 14.93 3.64 19.93
N THR A 88 14.79 2.57 19.16
CA THR A 88 15.34 2.47 17.81
C THR A 88 14.33 1.83 16.88
N GLY A 89 14.37 2.17 15.60
CA GLY A 89 13.66 1.43 14.58
C GLY A 89 14.17 0.00 14.48
N GLN A 90 13.34 -0.90 13.98
CA GLN A 90 13.77 -2.24 13.60
C GLN A 90 14.83 -2.21 12.48
N PRO A 91 15.66 -3.26 12.34
CA PRO A 91 16.55 -3.38 11.19
C PRO A 91 15.73 -3.44 9.90
N PHE A 92 16.15 -2.71 8.86
CA PHE A 92 15.45 -2.63 7.56
C PHE A 92 15.94 -3.74 6.62
N PRO A 93 15.12 -4.75 6.28
CA PRO A 93 15.56 -5.90 5.46
C PRO A 93 16.10 -5.54 4.08
N TYR A 94 15.68 -4.39 3.54
CA TYR A 94 16.06 -3.92 2.21
C TYR A 94 17.35 -3.08 2.22
N ALA A 95 17.87 -2.72 3.40
CA ALA A 95 19.10 -1.94 3.49
C ALA A 95 20.33 -2.83 3.25
N ALA A 96 21.31 -2.35 2.49
CA ALA A 96 22.59 -3.05 2.30
C ALA A 96 23.33 -3.30 3.64
N THR A 97 23.04 -2.51 4.68
CA THR A 97 23.60 -2.66 6.03
C THR A 97 22.70 -3.45 6.99
N TYR A 98 21.66 -4.15 6.50
CA TYR A 98 20.70 -4.89 7.33
C TYR A 98 21.37 -5.79 8.37
N GLN A 99 22.39 -6.56 7.97
CA GLN A 99 23.09 -7.44 8.91
C GLN A 99 23.84 -6.66 10.00
N ALA A 100 24.48 -5.54 9.67
CA ALA A 100 25.12 -4.69 10.65
C ALA A 100 24.09 -4.02 11.59
N GLN A 101 22.93 -3.62 11.08
CA GLN A 101 21.83 -3.11 11.89
C GLN A 101 21.35 -4.16 12.91
N LYS A 102 21.17 -5.42 12.48
CA LYS A 102 20.80 -6.54 13.37
C LYS A 102 21.82 -6.71 14.49
N GLU A 103 23.10 -6.82 14.15
CA GLU A 103 24.16 -7.01 15.14
C GLU A 103 24.32 -5.82 16.08
N ALA A 104 24.18 -4.59 15.58
CA ALA A 104 24.24 -3.39 16.42
C ALA A 104 23.07 -3.33 17.40
N ILE A 105 21.83 -3.55 16.94
CA ILE A 105 20.65 -3.56 17.82
C ILE A 105 20.77 -4.66 18.87
N LYS A 106 21.15 -5.89 18.46
CA LYS A 106 21.30 -7.03 19.36
C LYS A 106 22.28 -6.78 20.52
N LYS A 107 23.32 -5.99 20.29
CA LYS A 107 24.32 -5.59 21.29
C LYS A 107 23.91 -4.38 22.13
N SER A 108 22.83 -3.70 21.76
CA SER A 108 22.32 -2.51 22.46
C SER A 108 21.38 -2.89 23.61
N ASP A 109 20.96 -1.89 24.40
CA ASP A 109 19.88 -1.97 25.38
C ASP A 109 18.61 -1.23 24.91
N ALA A 110 18.52 -0.91 23.62
CA ALA A 110 17.45 -0.12 23.05
C ALA A 110 16.13 -0.91 22.95
N ILE A 111 15.03 -0.17 22.96
CA ILE A 111 13.69 -0.70 22.70
C ILE A 111 13.43 -0.63 21.20
N VAL A 112 13.16 -1.77 20.58
CA VAL A 112 12.87 -1.82 19.13
C VAL A 112 11.44 -1.37 18.85
N VAL A 113 11.24 -0.46 17.91
CA VAL A 113 9.93 0.06 17.52
C VAL A 113 9.61 -0.36 16.09
N THR A 114 8.42 -0.92 15.91
CA THR A 114 7.82 -1.25 14.61
C THR A 114 6.30 -1.00 14.63
N CYS A 115 5.67 -0.98 13.45
CA CYS A 115 4.27 -0.61 13.26
C CYS A 115 3.54 -1.52 12.26
N PHE A 116 4.07 -2.71 11.94
CA PHE A 116 3.59 -3.55 10.83
C PHE A 116 3.10 -4.94 11.26
N LEU A 117 2.11 -4.98 12.17
CA LEU A 117 1.52 -6.22 12.67
C LEU A 117 0.43 -6.83 11.77
N ALA A 118 -0.15 -6.06 10.83
CA ALA A 118 -1.31 -6.48 10.02
C ALA A 118 -1.07 -6.42 8.52
N ILE A 119 0.10 -6.87 8.06
CA ILE A 119 0.34 -7.07 6.62
C ILE A 119 0.18 -8.57 6.34
N PRO A 120 -0.98 -9.03 5.79
CA PRO A 120 -1.09 -10.37 5.23
C PRO A 120 0.03 -10.54 4.21
N GLN A 121 0.67 -11.71 4.21
CA GLN A 121 1.80 -11.98 3.32
C GLN A 121 3.07 -11.14 3.62
N ARG A 122 3.24 -10.45 4.78
CA ARG A 122 4.55 -10.05 5.39
C ARG A 122 4.97 -10.76 6.72
N LEU A 123 6.22 -11.28 6.85
CA LEU A 123 6.64 -12.04 8.04
C LEU A 123 6.77 -10.92 9.05
N PRO A 124 6.03 -10.95 10.15
CA PRO A 124 6.14 -9.86 11.09
C PRO A 124 7.60 -9.70 11.46
N ASP A 125 8.11 -8.48 11.38
CA ASP A 125 9.54 -8.23 11.45
C ASP A 125 10.18 -8.74 12.75
N PHE A 126 9.39 -8.84 13.82
CA PHE A 126 9.82 -9.47 15.07
C PHE A 126 10.18 -10.95 14.90
N LYS A 127 9.46 -11.71 14.06
CA LYS A 127 9.83 -13.11 13.77
C LYS A 127 11.12 -13.19 12.95
N LEU A 128 11.29 -12.32 11.95
CA LEU A 128 12.54 -12.20 11.16
C LEU A 128 13.78 -11.86 12.01
N ASN A 129 13.54 -11.29 13.18
CA ASN A 129 14.59 -10.86 14.12
C ASN A 129 14.54 -11.63 15.44
N ASP A 130 14.00 -12.86 15.45
CA ASP A 130 13.94 -13.75 16.62
C ASP A 130 13.43 -13.04 17.89
N TYR A 131 12.28 -12.39 17.77
CA TYR A 131 11.63 -11.60 18.81
C TYR A 131 12.58 -10.54 19.41
N TYR A 132 13.40 -9.96 18.53
CA TYR A 132 14.45 -8.98 18.81
C TYR A 132 15.44 -9.44 19.89
N TRP A 133 15.81 -10.73 19.88
CA TRP A 133 16.85 -11.32 20.72
C TRP A 133 16.65 -11.10 22.23
N GLY A 134 15.38 -11.04 22.67
CA GLY A 134 15.03 -10.80 24.06
C GLY A 134 15.10 -9.33 24.50
N LEU A 135 15.34 -8.38 23.59
CA LEU A 135 15.18 -6.95 23.87
C LEU A 135 13.70 -6.61 24.07
N ARG A 136 13.44 -5.46 24.69
CA ARG A 136 12.09 -4.89 24.72
C ARG A 136 11.73 -4.39 23.33
N TRP A 137 10.48 -4.58 22.93
CA TRP A 137 10.02 -4.10 21.64
C TRP A 137 8.56 -3.69 21.65
N ILE A 138 8.21 -2.82 20.73
CA ILE A 138 6.88 -2.27 20.52
C ILE A 138 6.51 -2.58 19.07
N ASN A 139 5.30 -3.08 18.86
CA ASN A 139 4.74 -3.32 17.54
C ASN A 139 3.29 -2.89 17.51
N GLY A 140 2.73 -2.65 16.35
CA GLY A 140 1.37 -2.21 16.21
C GLY A 140 1.00 -2.11 14.75
N MET A 141 0.15 -1.17 14.40
CA MET A 141 -0.38 -1.10 13.03
C MET A 141 -0.37 0.31 12.51
N VAL A 142 0.09 0.44 11.26
CA VAL A 142 -0.02 1.67 10.51
C VAL A 142 -1.50 1.90 10.15
N VAL A 143 -2.07 2.96 10.71
CA VAL A 143 -3.38 3.49 10.34
C VAL A 143 -3.35 3.92 8.87
N GLN A 144 -2.34 4.69 8.47
CA GLN A 144 -2.29 5.26 7.14
C GLN A 144 -0.83 5.51 6.74
N CYS A 145 -0.41 4.87 5.65
CA CYS A 145 0.74 5.34 4.86
C CYS A 145 0.18 6.34 3.83
N SER A 146 0.84 7.48 3.66
CA SER A 146 0.38 8.68 2.95
C SER A 146 -0.68 8.45 1.87
N LYS A 147 -0.35 7.74 0.79
CA LYS A 147 -1.21 7.47 -0.38
C LYS A 147 -2.49 6.67 -0.10
N HIS A 148 -2.61 6.04 1.07
CA HIS A 148 -3.74 5.21 1.46
C HIS A 148 -4.83 6.00 2.19
N THR A 149 -5.34 7.06 1.56
CA THR A 149 -6.36 7.93 2.16
C THR A 149 -7.79 7.40 2.03
N ASN A 150 -8.04 6.38 1.19
CA ASN A 150 -9.34 5.70 1.11
C ASN A 150 -9.49 4.67 2.23
N PRO A 151 -10.71 4.44 2.76
CA PRO A 151 -11.05 3.27 3.57
C PRO A 151 -10.38 1.98 3.08
N TRP A 152 -9.48 1.44 3.91
CA TRP A 152 -8.67 0.29 3.55
C TRP A 152 -8.15 -0.50 4.76
N GLY A 153 -7.84 -1.78 4.54
CA GLY A 153 -7.14 -2.66 5.48
C GLY A 153 -7.93 -3.91 5.81
N ASP A 154 -7.42 -4.70 6.74
CA ASP A 154 -8.07 -5.92 7.22
C ASP A 154 -8.17 -5.88 8.74
N MET A 155 -9.35 -5.48 9.21
CA MET A 155 -9.60 -5.31 10.65
C MET A 155 -9.71 -6.64 11.37
N LYS A 156 -10.12 -7.70 10.67
CA LYS A 156 -10.19 -9.03 11.26
C LYS A 156 -8.79 -9.58 11.49
N VAL A 157 -7.93 -9.52 10.48
CA VAL A 157 -6.52 -9.94 10.58
C VAL A 157 -5.81 -9.09 11.63
N ALA A 158 -6.08 -7.79 11.71
CA ALA A 158 -5.55 -6.94 12.76
C ALA A 158 -5.88 -7.48 14.17
N VAL A 159 -7.17 -7.72 14.46
CA VAL A 159 -7.61 -8.25 15.75
C VAL A 159 -7.00 -9.63 16.03
N ASP A 160 -7.02 -10.53 15.03
CA ASP A 160 -6.53 -11.89 15.17
C ASP A 160 -5.01 -11.94 15.41
N ASN A 161 -4.22 -11.18 14.64
CA ASN A 161 -2.76 -11.11 14.83
C ASN A 161 -2.40 -10.56 16.20
N ALA A 162 -3.10 -9.53 16.68
CA ALA A 162 -2.86 -9.00 18.02
C ALA A 162 -3.20 -10.01 19.13
N LYS A 163 -4.29 -10.78 18.97
CA LYS A 163 -4.64 -11.87 19.90
C LYS A 163 -3.63 -13.01 19.87
N VAL A 164 -3.16 -13.40 18.69
CA VAL A 164 -2.13 -14.44 18.52
C VAL A 164 -0.84 -13.99 19.20
N LEU A 165 -0.38 -12.77 18.92
CA LEU A 165 0.83 -12.23 19.51
C LEU A 165 0.74 -12.14 21.03
N CYS A 166 -0.40 -11.72 21.58
CA CYS A 166 -0.62 -11.65 23.03
C CYS A 166 -0.51 -13.02 23.73
N LYS A 167 -0.75 -14.13 23.03
CA LYS A 167 -0.66 -15.50 23.56
C LYS A 167 0.70 -16.15 23.32
N ASP A 168 1.55 -15.52 22.53
CA ASP A 168 2.84 -16.09 22.16
C ASP A 168 3.85 -15.97 23.32
N PRO A 169 4.32 -17.09 23.91
CA PRO A 169 5.29 -17.03 25.01
C PRO A 169 6.64 -16.41 24.60
N LYS A 170 7.00 -16.43 23.30
CA LYS A 170 8.21 -15.76 22.80
C LYS A 170 8.06 -14.24 22.81
N ALA A 171 6.84 -13.72 22.78
CA ALA A 171 6.54 -12.29 22.82
C ALA A 171 6.51 -11.70 24.24
N HIS A 172 7.10 -12.35 25.25
CA HIS A 172 7.10 -11.86 26.64
C HIS A 172 7.71 -10.47 26.84
N ASN A 173 8.58 -10.01 25.92
CA ASN A 173 9.16 -8.66 25.92
C ASN A 173 8.49 -7.70 24.92
N TRP A 174 7.33 -8.07 24.37
CA TRP A 174 6.45 -7.15 23.67
C TRP A 174 5.85 -6.17 24.70
N TRP A 175 6.37 -4.96 24.71
CA TRP A 175 6.18 -4.00 25.79
C TRP A 175 5.15 -2.91 25.48
N GLY A 176 4.67 -2.83 24.23
CA GLY A 176 3.66 -1.84 23.86
C GLY A 176 3.06 -2.06 22.48
N PHE A 177 1.90 -1.44 22.28
CA PHE A 177 1.20 -1.40 21.00
C PHE A 177 1.30 -0.01 20.35
N THR A 178 1.80 0.10 19.12
CA THR A 178 1.80 1.37 18.38
C THR A 178 0.53 1.56 17.55
N VAL A 179 -0.11 2.72 17.70
CA VAL A 179 -1.16 3.20 16.79
C VAL A 179 -0.65 4.47 16.17
N GLY A 180 -0.32 4.43 14.89
CA GLY A 180 0.30 5.56 14.21
C GLY A 180 0.22 5.46 12.71
N GLY A 181 0.70 6.47 12.01
CA GLY A 181 0.77 6.50 10.56
C GLY A 181 1.50 7.75 10.10
N GLU A 182 1.82 7.80 8.82
CA GLU A 182 2.40 8.99 8.19
C GLU A 182 1.39 10.14 8.17
N SER A 183 0.09 9.82 8.23
CA SER A 183 -0.97 10.79 8.45
C SER A 183 -2.13 10.19 9.26
N SER A 184 -3.02 11.04 9.78
CA SER A 184 -4.11 10.64 10.70
C SER A 184 -5.46 11.31 10.41
N HIS A 185 -5.61 11.92 9.22
CA HIS A 185 -6.76 12.76 8.88
C HIS A 185 -7.91 11.99 8.18
N ARG A 186 -7.77 10.66 8.05
CA ARG A 186 -8.74 9.69 7.50
C ARG A 186 -8.79 8.45 8.40
N GLU A 187 -9.53 7.42 7.99
CA GLU A 187 -9.51 6.10 8.64
C GLU A 187 -9.93 6.09 10.12
N HIS A 188 -10.89 6.93 10.52
CA HIS A 188 -11.27 7.08 11.94
C HIS A 188 -11.68 5.75 12.61
N ILE A 189 -12.36 4.85 11.90
CA ILE A 189 -12.75 3.53 12.44
C ILE A 189 -11.54 2.65 12.73
N LYS A 190 -10.49 2.73 11.90
CA LYS A 190 -9.23 2.01 12.12
C LYS A 190 -8.51 2.56 13.34
N GLN A 191 -8.38 3.88 13.44
CA GLN A 191 -7.76 4.53 14.60
C GLN A 191 -8.43 4.09 15.90
N GLU A 192 -9.76 4.08 15.94
CA GLU A 192 -10.53 3.64 17.11
C GLU A 192 -10.29 2.15 17.42
N LEU A 193 -10.39 1.27 16.41
CA LEU A 193 -10.19 -0.17 16.60
C LEU A 193 -8.77 -0.48 17.10
N LEU A 194 -7.76 0.11 16.46
CA LEU A 194 -6.35 -0.13 16.82
C LEU A 194 -6.05 0.38 18.23
N THR A 195 -6.71 1.45 18.67
CA THR A 195 -6.61 1.93 20.06
C THR A 195 -7.28 0.97 21.05
N GLU A 196 -8.41 0.35 20.67
CA GLU A 196 -9.05 -0.68 21.50
C GLU A 196 -8.21 -1.96 21.60
N ILE A 197 -7.59 -2.37 20.49
CA ILE A 197 -6.61 -3.47 20.43
C ILE A 197 -5.42 -3.16 21.35
N ALA A 198 -4.89 -1.93 21.32
CA ALA A 198 -3.79 -1.51 22.18
C ALA A 198 -4.12 -1.61 23.68
N TRP A 199 -5.39 -1.40 24.05
CA TRP A 199 -5.83 -1.49 25.44
C TRP A 199 -5.90 -2.93 25.95
N ASN A 200 -6.59 -3.79 25.19
CA ASN A 200 -6.60 -5.24 25.46
C ASN A 200 -7.07 -6.02 24.23
N PRO A 201 -6.17 -6.66 23.46
CA PRO A 201 -6.54 -7.37 22.24
C PRO A 201 -7.45 -8.57 22.53
N MET A 202 -7.35 -9.15 23.72
CA MET A 202 -8.12 -10.35 24.10
C MET A 202 -9.61 -10.10 24.29
N THR A 203 -10.02 -8.86 24.53
CA THR A 203 -11.44 -8.50 24.74
C THR A 203 -12.12 -7.96 23.50
N VAL A 204 -11.38 -7.72 22.41
CA VAL A 204 -11.94 -7.12 21.19
C VAL A 204 -12.81 -8.14 20.47
N ASP A 205 -14.10 -7.83 20.35
CA ASP A 205 -15.06 -8.50 19.48
C ASP A 205 -15.44 -7.54 18.35
N LEU A 206 -15.23 -7.95 17.09
CA LEU A 206 -15.36 -7.03 15.96
C LEU A 206 -16.82 -6.63 15.71
N ASP A 207 -17.78 -7.52 15.98
CA ASP A 207 -19.21 -7.24 15.81
C ASP A 207 -19.71 -6.25 16.88
N ASP A 208 -19.30 -6.45 18.14
CA ASP A 208 -19.60 -5.49 19.21
C ASP A 208 -18.91 -4.15 18.98
N PHE A 209 -17.66 -4.14 18.51
CA PHE A 209 -16.95 -2.92 18.13
C PHE A 209 -17.72 -2.15 17.05
N MET A 210 -18.10 -2.81 15.95
CA MET A 210 -18.88 -2.18 14.87
C MET A 210 -20.20 -1.60 15.40
N ARG A 211 -20.85 -2.29 16.33
CA ARG A 211 -22.09 -1.82 16.98
C ARG A 211 -21.85 -0.57 17.80
N ARG A 212 -20.85 -0.56 18.67
CA ARG A 212 -20.48 0.61 19.49
C ARG A 212 -20.03 1.79 18.64
N TRP A 213 -19.21 1.53 17.62
CA TRP A 213 -18.77 2.52 16.64
C TRP A 213 -19.96 3.23 15.98
N THR A 214 -20.89 2.44 15.44
CA THR A 214 -22.07 2.99 14.74
C THR A 214 -22.95 3.82 15.67
N ILE A 215 -23.20 3.35 16.90
CA ILE A 215 -23.98 4.08 17.90
C ILE A 215 -23.27 5.38 18.31
N GLY A 216 -21.97 5.33 18.59
CA GLY A 216 -21.21 6.51 18.99
C GLY A 216 -21.13 7.56 17.89
N ARG A 217 -21.01 7.13 16.62
CA ARG A 217 -20.83 8.01 15.46
C ARG A 217 -22.13 8.66 14.97
N TYR A 218 -23.25 7.92 14.98
CA TYR A 218 -24.51 8.38 14.39
C TYR A 218 -25.66 8.52 15.40
N GLY A 219 -25.48 8.05 16.63
CA GLY A 219 -26.52 7.99 17.66
C GLY A 219 -27.41 6.75 17.55
N PRO A 220 -28.07 6.36 18.65
CA PRO A 220 -28.78 5.08 18.76
C PRO A 220 -29.94 4.92 17.76
N LYS A 221 -30.64 6.01 17.44
CA LYS A 221 -31.78 5.98 16.52
C LYS A 221 -31.38 5.64 15.07
N ALA A 222 -30.28 6.22 14.59
CA ALA A 222 -29.80 5.96 13.24
C ALA A 222 -29.06 4.61 13.15
N ALA A 223 -28.43 4.19 14.25
CA ALA A 223 -27.65 2.96 14.31
C ALA A 223 -28.46 1.71 13.95
N GLU A 224 -29.77 1.68 14.24
CA GLU A 224 -30.65 0.57 13.84
C GLU A 224 -30.57 0.24 12.35
N ARG A 225 -30.37 1.26 11.49
CA ARG A 225 -30.24 1.08 10.04
C ARG A 225 -28.79 1.19 9.57
N LEU A 226 -27.99 2.06 10.19
CA LEU A 226 -26.59 2.26 9.81
C LEU A 226 -25.65 1.15 10.28
N GLN A 227 -26.10 0.23 11.13
CA GLN A 227 -25.28 -0.95 11.47
C GLN A 227 -24.92 -1.76 10.22
N HIS A 228 -25.88 -1.91 9.30
CA HIS A 228 -25.64 -2.59 8.02
C HIS A 228 -24.69 -1.82 7.10
N VAL A 229 -24.61 -0.49 7.24
CA VAL A 229 -23.64 0.34 6.52
C VAL A 229 -22.23 0.04 7.02
N THR A 230 -22.03 0.06 8.34
CA THR A 230 -20.75 -0.29 8.96
C THR A 230 -20.32 -1.71 8.60
N LYS A 231 -21.24 -2.68 8.67
CA LYS A 231 -20.95 -4.06 8.26
C LYS A 231 -20.58 -4.17 6.78
N ALA A 232 -21.29 -3.46 5.90
CA ALA A 232 -20.97 -3.46 4.48
C ALA A 232 -19.58 -2.87 4.19
N ALA A 233 -19.19 -1.81 4.90
CA ALA A 233 -17.83 -1.26 4.83
C ALA A 233 -16.79 -2.24 5.39
N MET A 234 -17.12 -2.94 6.48
CA MET A 234 -16.27 -3.97 7.06
C MET A 234 -16.02 -5.11 6.09
N ASP A 235 -17.05 -5.58 5.39
CA ASP A 235 -17.00 -6.68 4.43
C ASP A 235 -16.51 -6.28 3.03
N THR A 236 -15.94 -5.08 2.89
CA THR A 236 -15.38 -4.59 1.63
C THR A 236 -14.08 -3.82 1.88
N LEU A 237 -14.21 -2.55 2.26
CA LEU A 237 -13.11 -1.61 2.40
C LEU A 237 -12.15 -2.04 3.51
N TYR A 238 -12.65 -2.72 4.53
CA TYR A 238 -11.86 -3.14 5.69
C TYR A 238 -11.71 -4.67 5.84
N SER A 239 -11.94 -5.43 4.75
CA SER A 239 -11.84 -6.89 4.72
C SER A 239 -10.61 -7.42 3.98
N CYS A 240 -9.68 -6.55 3.57
CA CYS A 240 -8.52 -6.95 2.80
C CYS A 240 -7.40 -5.92 2.98
N TYR A 241 -6.23 -6.40 3.40
CA TYR A 241 -5.04 -5.59 3.51
C TYR A 241 -4.02 -6.09 2.51
N ASN A 242 -3.65 -5.22 1.58
CA ASN A 242 -2.48 -5.42 0.75
C ASN A 242 -1.93 -4.01 0.47
N MET A 243 -0.69 -3.74 0.94
CA MET A 243 -0.02 -2.45 0.70
C MET A 243 0.06 -2.13 -0.78
N ASP A 244 0.13 -3.20 -1.58
CA ASP A 244 0.25 -3.22 -3.03
C ASP A 244 -1.05 -3.31 -3.79
N MET A 245 -2.20 -3.31 -3.10
CA MET A 245 -3.51 -3.34 -3.72
C MET A 245 -4.49 -2.50 -2.93
N THR A 246 -4.72 -1.27 -3.36
CA THR A 246 -5.53 -0.30 -2.62
C THR A 246 -6.87 -0.03 -3.33
N ASN A 247 -7.87 0.47 -2.60
CA ASN A 247 -9.19 0.81 -3.15
C ASN A 247 -9.22 2.22 -3.79
N ARG A 248 -8.08 2.68 -4.33
CA ARG A 248 -7.89 4.07 -4.80
C ARG A 248 -8.17 4.25 -6.30
N PRO A 249 -8.59 5.45 -6.74
CA PRO A 249 -8.70 5.74 -8.15
C PRO A 249 -7.32 5.87 -8.81
N LEU A 250 -7.19 5.37 -10.05
CA LEU A 250 -5.90 5.32 -10.75
C LEU A 250 -5.30 6.72 -10.98
N TYR A 251 -6.12 7.78 -11.07
CA TYR A 251 -5.62 9.15 -11.27
C TYR A 251 -4.74 9.68 -10.14
N ARG A 252 -4.79 9.07 -8.95
CA ARG A 252 -3.91 9.42 -7.82
C ARG A 252 -2.53 8.75 -7.88
N ASP A 253 -2.27 7.99 -8.93
CA ASP A 253 -1.03 7.24 -9.17
C ASP A 253 -0.49 7.50 -10.58
N TRP A 254 -0.61 8.73 -11.04
CA TRP A 254 -0.33 9.10 -12.43
C TRP A 254 1.17 9.38 -12.67
N ALA A 255 2.06 8.64 -11.99
CA ALA A 255 3.51 8.87 -11.95
C ALA A 255 4.37 7.78 -12.62
N GLY A 256 3.79 6.66 -13.06
CA GLY A 256 4.46 5.64 -13.88
C GLY A 256 5.68 4.94 -13.27
N GLY A 257 6.01 5.12 -11.99
CA GLY A 257 7.00 4.33 -11.25
C GLY A 257 6.29 3.42 -10.25
N TYR A 258 6.81 2.21 -9.99
CA TYR A 258 6.24 1.14 -9.14
C TYR A 258 4.93 1.51 -8.40
N LEU A 259 3.82 1.04 -8.95
CA LEU A 259 2.46 1.45 -8.55
C LEU A 259 1.71 0.30 -7.86
N PRO A 260 1.71 0.27 -6.52
CA PRO A 260 0.79 -0.58 -5.78
C PRO A 260 -0.68 -0.25 -6.12
N GLY A 261 -1.51 -1.20 -6.51
CA GLY A 261 -2.94 -1.02 -6.76
C GLY A 261 -3.34 -0.95 -8.23
N LEU A 262 -2.38 -1.04 -9.15
CA LEU A 262 -2.66 -1.19 -10.58
C LEU A 262 -2.92 -2.63 -11.02
N THR A 263 -2.93 -3.60 -10.10
CA THR A 263 -3.19 -4.97 -10.50
C THR A 263 -4.66 -5.13 -10.94
N PRO A 264 -4.94 -5.95 -11.96
CA PRO A 264 -6.30 -6.30 -12.36
C PRO A 264 -7.15 -6.80 -11.20
N THR A 265 -6.54 -7.57 -10.31
CA THR A 265 -7.16 -8.06 -9.08
C THR A 265 -7.61 -6.89 -8.19
N SER A 266 -6.84 -5.80 -8.10
CA SER A 266 -7.20 -4.59 -7.35
C SER A 266 -8.40 -3.90 -7.96
N VAL A 267 -8.41 -3.75 -9.29
CA VAL A 267 -9.53 -3.12 -10.02
C VAL A 267 -10.78 -3.98 -9.90
N LYS A 268 -10.73 -5.28 -10.22
CA LYS A 268 -11.87 -6.20 -10.12
C LYS A 268 -12.42 -6.26 -8.71
N ARG A 269 -11.57 -6.32 -7.68
CA ARG A 269 -12.00 -6.30 -6.28
C ARG A 269 -12.75 -5.01 -5.95
N THR A 270 -12.20 -3.86 -6.34
CA THR A 270 -12.85 -2.55 -6.12
C THR A 270 -14.18 -2.44 -6.88
N LEU A 271 -14.27 -2.97 -8.11
CA LEU A 271 -15.53 -3.07 -8.85
C LEU A 271 -16.54 -4.01 -8.16
N GLY A 272 -16.06 -5.12 -7.60
CA GLY A 272 -16.85 -6.04 -6.78
C GLY A 272 -17.47 -5.39 -5.55
N TYR A 273 -16.91 -4.28 -5.08
CA TYR A 273 -17.45 -3.51 -3.96
C TYR A 273 -18.59 -2.56 -4.36
N LEU A 274 -18.75 -2.22 -5.66
CA LEU A 274 -19.76 -1.26 -6.14
C LEU A 274 -21.20 -1.55 -5.64
N PRO A 275 -21.70 -2.81 -5.62
CA PRO A 275 -23.02 -3.12 -5.06
C PRO A 275 -23.16 -2.72 -3.57
N LYS A 276 -22.17 -3.06 -2.75
CA LYS A 276 -22.17 -2.75 -1.31
C LYS A 276 -21.94 -1.25 -1.06
N LEU A 277 -21.06 -0.60 -1.83
CA LEU A 277 -20.86 0.86 -1.76
C LEU A 277 -22.12 1.63 -2.15
N ARG A 278 -22.83 1.20 -3.20
CA ARG A 278 -24.12 1.79 -3.57
C ARG A 278 -25.18 1.55 -2.50
N PHE A 279 -25.19 0.37 -1.88
CA PHE A 279 -26.06 0.07 -0.74
C PHE A 279 -25.78 1.00 0.44
N ILE A 280 -24.51 1.24 0.76
CA ILE A 280 -24.07 2.19 1.80
C ILE A 280 -24.66 3.57 1.53
N LEU A 281 -24.39 4.15 0.35
CA LEU A 281 -24.85 5.49 -0.01
C LEU A 281 -26.39 5.60 0.02
N LYS A 282 -27.11 4.61 -0.52
CA LYS A 282 -28.58 4.57 -0.48
C LYS A 282 -29.12 4.50 0.94
N THR A 283 -28.47 3.75 1.82
CA THR A 283 -28.93 3.57 3.21
C THR A 283 -28.65 4.82 4.03
N MET A 284 -27.47 5.43 3.86
CA MET A 284 -27.14 6.71 4.50
C MET A 284 -28.04 7.85 4.03
N LEU A 285 -28.42 7.87 2.74
CA LEU A 285 -29.35 8.87 2.21
C LEU A 285 -30.73 8.82 2.89
N LYS A 286 -31.24 7.63 3.23
CA LYS A 286 -32.51 7.47 3.95
C LYS A 286 -32.47 8.07 5.37
N GLU A 287 -31.29 8.16 5.97
CA GLU A 287 -31.08 8.79 7.29
C GLU A 287 -30.78 10.28 7.22
N HIS A 288 -30.80 10.89 6.02
CA HIS A 288 -30.36 12.27 5.84
C HIS A 288 -31.08 13.24 6.76
N ASP A 289 -32.41 13.19 6.86
CA ASP A 289 -33.15 14.14 7.68
C ASP A 289 -32.80 14.07 9.16
N LEU A 290 -32.46 12.88 9.65
CA LEU A 290 -32.02 12.67 11.03
C LEU A 290 -30.58 13.15 11.26
N LEU A 291 -29.71 13.04 10.24
CA LEU A 291 -28.25 13.20 10.39
C LEU A 291 -27.65 14.40 9.64
N LYS A 292 -28.44 15.21 8.95
CA LYS A 292 -27.94 16.32 8.09
C LYS A 292 -27.08 17.36 8.81
N THR A 293 -27.19 17.48 10.12
CA THR A 293 -26.36 18.35 10.98
C THR A 293 -25.22 17.62 11.68
N ASN A 294 -25.16 16.28 11.60
CA ASN A 294 -24.06 15.50 12.17
C ASN A 294 -22.84 15.60 11.24
N PRO A 295 -21.72 16.20 11.68
CA PRO A 295 -20.54 16.38 10.83
C PRO A 295 -19.87 15.05 10.45
N LEU A 296 -19.94 14.04 11.31
CA LEU A 296 -19.36 12.71 11.05
C LEU A 296 -20.12 12.01 9.93
N TYR A 297 -21.46 12.04 9.96
CA TYR A 297 -22.30 11.55 8.87
C TYR A 297 -21.98 12.25 7.54
N ARG A 298 -21.87 13.59 7.54
CA ARG A 298 -21.56 14.36 6.32
C ARG A 298 -20.20 13.96 5.76
N PHE A 299 -19.20 13.80 6.63
CA PHE A 299 -17.88 13.30 6.24
C PHE A 299 -17.98 11.91 5.60
N ASP A 300 -18.60 10.95 6.27
CA ASP A 300 -18.65 9.56 5.81
C ASP A 300 -19.40 9.40 4.48
N VAL A 301 -20.48 10.16 4.26
CA VAL A 301 -21.21 10.14 2.99
C VAL A 301 -20.32 10.61 1.84
N VAL A 302 -19.52 11.65 2.06
CA VAL A 302 -18.55 12.15 1.06
C VAL A 302 -17.41 11.14 0.88
N ASP A 303 -16.90 10.56 1.97
CA ASP A 303 -15.79 9.62 1.96
C ASP A 303 -16.14 8.30 1.24
N TYR A 304 -17.30 7.70 1.54
CA TYR A 304 -17.81 6.55 0.78
C TYR A 304 -18.16 6.91 -0.67
N GLY A 305 -18.67 8.13 -0.90
CA GLY A 305 -19.06 8.60 -2.22
C GLY A 305 -17.87 8.75 -3.17
N ARG A 306 -16.75 9.31 -2.70
CA ARG A 306 -15.52 9.42 -3.53
C ARG A 306 -14.89 8.06 -3.81
N VAL A 307 -14.98 7.10 -2.88
CA VAL A 307 -14.51 5.71 -3.13
C VAL A 307 -15.36 5.05 -4.22
N TYR A 308 -16.69 5.18 -4.13
CA TYR A 308 -17.61 4.67 -5.16
C TYR A 308 -17.34 5.30 -6.53
N LEU A 309 -17.17 6.62 -6.60
CA LEU A 309 -16.86 7.31 -7.85
C LEU A 309 -15.47 6.95 -8.37
N GLY A 310 -14.47 6.77 -7.50
CA GLY A 310 -13.14 6.34 -7.88
C GLY A 310 -13.12 4.94 -8.51
N ALA A 311 -13.93 4.02 -7.98
CA ALA A 311 -14.14 2.70 -8.59
C ALA A 311 -14.76 2.80 -10.00
N LEU A 312 -15.72 3.70 -10.18
CA LEU A 312 -16.33 3.95 -11.50
C LEU A 312 -15.36 4.64 -12.46
N PHE A 313 -14.54 5.58 -12.00
CA PHE A 313 -13.46 6.15 -12.80
C PHE A 313 -12.55 5.05 -13.35
N ASN A 314 -12.15 4.09 -12.51
CA ASN A 314 -11.30 2.97 -12.92
C ASN A 314 -11.99 2.12 -14.01
N ASP A 315 -13.29 1.80 -13.86
CA ASP A 315 -14.08 1.11 -14.91
C ASP A 315 -14.11 1.91 -16.22
N ARG A 316 -14.46 3.20 -16.16
CA ARG A 316 -14.59 4.04 -17.38
C ARG A 316 -13.27 4.19 -18.11
N LEU A 317 -12.17 4.39 -17.37
CA LEU A 317 -10.84 4.49 -17.96
C LEU A 317 -10.42 3.17 -18.60
N ALA A 318 -10.68 2.04 -17.93
CA ALA A 318 -10.36 0.72 -18.45
C ALA A 318 -11.14 0.42 -19.75
N ARG A 319 -12.41 0.84 -19.84
CA ARG A 319 -13.22 0.73 -21.06
C ARG A 319 -12.77 1.67 -22.17
N ALA A 320 -12.38 2.90 -21.84
CA ALA A 320 -11.80 3.82 -22.81
C ALA A 320 -10.54 3.21 -23.42
N ARG A 321 -9.65 2.64 -22.60
CA ARG A 321 -8.45 1.92 -23.05
C ARG A 321 -8.80 0.71 -23.93
N LYS A 322 -9.82 -0.07 -23.57
CA LYS A 322 -10.29 -1.20 -24.39
C LYS A 322 -10.78 -0.73 -25.77
N ALA A 323 -11.61 0.31 -25.81
CA ALA A 323 -12.14 0.87 -27.05
C ALA A 323 -11.03 1.47 -27.93
N PHE A 324 -10.06 2.15 -27.31
CA PHE A 324 -8.85 2.61 -27.98
C PHE A 324 -8.13 1.45 -28.68
N ARG A 325 -7.85 0.35 -27.98
CA ARG A 325 -7.17 -0.83 -28.53
C ARG A 325 -7.91 -1.47 -29.71
N THR A 326 -9.23 -1.52 -29.66
CA THR A 326 -10.02 -2.09 -30.76
C THR A 326 -10.23 -1.13 -31.92
N GLY A 327 -9.64 0.08 -31.88
CA GLY A 327 -9.87 1.13 -32.87
C GLY A 327 -11.29 1.68 -32.88
N ASP A 328 -12.09 1.42 -31.83
CA ASP A 328 -13.48 1.87 -31.75
C ASP A 328 -13.52 3.32 -31.24
N LYS A 329 -13.38 4.25 -32.18
CA LYS A 329 -13.41 5.70 -31.89
C LYS A 329 -14.69 6.13 -31.17
N ASN A 330 -15.84 5.57 -31.52
CA ASN A 330 -17.12 5.96 -30.94
C ASN A 330 -17.29 5.46 -29.50
N ALA A 331 -16.84 4.23 -29.21
CA ALA A 331 -16.79 3.74 -27.85
C ALA A 331 -15.74 4.49 -27.02
N PHE A 332 -14.58 4.80 -27.59
CA PHE A 332 -13.52 5.57 -26.94
C PHE A 332 -14.03 6.94 -26.46
N GLU A 333 -14.59 7.75 -27.37
CA GLU A 333 -15.07 9.10 -27.01
C GLU A 333 -16.16 9.05 -25.94
N ARG A 334 -17.05 8.06 -26.00
CA ARG A 334 -18.10 7.88 -25.00
C ARG A 334 -17.53 7.59 -23.62
N TYR A 335 -16.55 6.69 -23.52
CA TYR A 335 -15.94 6.36 -22.24
C TYR A 335 -15.01 7.47 -21.74
N ALA A 336 -14.30 8.17 -22.63
CA ALA A 336 -13.49 9.35 -22.29
C ALA A 336 -14.36 10.46 -21.68
N ALA A 337 -15.52 10.77 -22.27
CA ALA A 337 -16.47 11.73 -21.70
C ALA A 337 -17.02 11.27 -20.33
N GLN A 338 -17.21 9.97 -20.12
CA GLN A 338 -17.61 9.44 -18.81
C GLN A 338 -16.50 9.52 -17.77
N VAL A 339 -15.22 9.38 -18.17
CA VAL A 339 -14.07 9.60 -17.28
C VAL A 339 -14.05 11.05 -16.79
N GLU A 340 -14.17 12.01 -17.71
CA GLU A 340 -14.28 13.44 -17.41
C GLU A 340 -15.43 13.74 -16.46
N GLU A 341 -16.63 13.24 -16.78
CA GLU A 341 -17.83 13.45 -15.99
C GLU A 341 -17.65 12.95 -14.55
N VAL A 342 -17.06 11.77 -14.36
CA VAL A 342 -16.80 11.21 -13.03
C VAL A 342 -15.79 12.08 -12.26
N MET A 343 -14.70 12.54 -12.88
CA MET A 343 -13.70 13.36 -12.20
C MET A 343 -14.24 14.70 -11.72
N HIS A 344 -14.96 15.43 -12.58
CA HIS A 344 -15.59 16.69 -12.17
C HIS A 344 -16.65 16.45 -11.09
N PHE A 345 -17.35 15.32 -11.12
CA PHE A 345 -18.30 14.98 -10.06
C PHE A 345 -17.60 14.62 -8.74
N ILE A 346 -16.44 13.97 -8.77
CA ILE A 346 -15.61 13.76 -7.58
C ILE A 346 -15.25 15.11 -6.98
N ALA A 347 -14.73 16.06 -7.78
CA ALA A 347 -14.40 17.40 -7.30
C ALA A 347 -15.62 18.11 -6.70
N LYS A 348 -16.78 18.03 -7.36
CA LYS A 348 -18.03 18.60 -6.85
C LYS A 348 -18.44 17.97 -5.51
N LEU A 349 -18.42 16.63 -5.41
CA LEU A 349 -18.77 15.88 -4.21
C LEU A 349 -17.85 16.23 -3.05
N THR A 350 -16.54 16.17 -3.26
CA THR A 350 -15.54 16.43 -2.22
C THR A 350 -15.59 17.90 -1.78
N SER A 351 -15.86 18.82 -2.71
CA SER A 351 -16.06 20.24 -2.38
C SER A 351 -17.25 20.51 -1.44
N SER A 352 -18.15 19.55 -1.21
CA SER A 352 -19.30 19.71 -0.30
C SER A 352 -18.94 19.58 1.20
N HIS A 353 -17.68 19.26 1.51
CA HIS A 353 -17.22 19.07 2.88
C HIS A 353 -15.80 19.64 3.10
N ASP A 354 -15.65 20.45 4.16
CA ASP A 354 -14.42 21.21 4.43
C ASP A 354 -13.15 20.36 4.51
N GLN A 355 -13.22 19.16 5.08
CA GLN A 355 -12.05 18.27 5.18
C GLN A 355 -11.53 17.74 3.83
N PHE A 356 -12.26 17.97 2.74
CA PHE A 356 -11.85 17.65 1.37
C PHE A 356 -11.67 18.89 0.48
N ARG A 357 -11.45 20.07 1.11
CA ARG A 357 -11.07 21.31 0.42
C ARG A 357 -9.63 21.63 0.81
N MET A 358 -8.74 21.75 -0.15
CA MET A 358 -7.34 22.11 0.12
C MET A 358 -7.23 23.49 0.78
N LYS A 359 -8.09 24.44 0.38
CA LYS A 359 -8.20 25.76 1.01
C LYS A 359 -8.32 25.71 2.53
N VAL A 360 -9.07 24.74 3.07
CA VAL A 360 -9.29 24.63 4.52
C VAL A 360 -7.98 24.28 5.24
N HIS A 361 -7.15 23.44 4.62
CA HIS A 361 -5.84 23.06 5.15
C HIS A 361 -4.84 24.21 5.02
N ASP A 362 -4.88 24.97 3.93
CA ASP A 362 -4.03 26.14 3.71
C ASP A 362 -4.36 27.28 4.68
N ASP A 363 -5.65 27.55 4.89
CA ASP A 363 -6.12 28.53 5.87
C ASP A 363 -5.75 28.12 7.30
N ARG A 364 -5.55 26.82 7.56
CA ARG A 364 -5.00 26.30 8.82
C ARG A 364 -3.49 26.54 8.89
N ALA A 365 -2.74 26.18 7.84
CA ALA A 365 -1.30 26.34 7.78
C ALA A 365 -0.86 27.81 7.91
N ALA A 366 -1.62 28.73 7.31
CA ALA A 366 -1.39 30.18 7.40
C ALA A 366 -1.44 30.76 8.81
N ARG A 367 -2.04 30.06 9.79
CA ARG A 367 -2.16 30.53 11.18
C ARG A 367 -0.92 30.25 12.01
N PHE A 368 -0.03 29.39 11.53
CA PHE A 368 1.21 29.06 12.22
C PHE A 368 2.30 30.08 11.87
N PRO A 369 3.24 30.34 12.79
CA PRO A 369 4.48 31.05 12.45
C PRO A 369 5.15 30.42 11.23
N ALA A 370 5.85 31.23 10.44
CA ALA A 370 6.58 30.74 9.27
C ALA A 370 7.50 29.58 9.69
N ILE A 371 7.29 28.40 9.10
CA ILE A 371 8.07 27.20 9.41
C ILE A 371 9.43 27.29 8.72
N LEU A 372 9.41 27.70 7.45
CA LEU A 372 10.60 27.91 6.65
C LEU A 372 10.73 29.42 6.34
N PRO A 373 11.81 30.08 6.77
CA PRO A 373 12.03 31.49 6.47
C PRO A 373 11.93 31.78 4.97
N GLY A 374 11.10 32.74 4.59
CA GLY A 374 10.88 33.12 3.19
C GLY A 374 9.83 32.29 2.43
N HIS A 375 9.21 31.30 3.07
CA HIS A 375 8.14 30.49 2.48
C HIS A 375 6.82 30.66 3.23
N ALA A 376 5.72 30.79 2.48
CA ALA A 376 4.40 30.91 3.07
C ALA A 376 3.83 29.51 3.38
N ASN A 377 3.44 29.27 4.63
CA ASN A 377 2.93 27.96 5.06
C ASN A 377 1.69 27.49 4.28
N ASN A 378 0.87 28.41 3.77
CA ASN A 378 -0.30 28.07 2.95
C ASN A 378 0.07 27.52 1.56
N GLU A 379 1.30 27.68 1.09
CA GLU A 379 1.73 27.11 -0.19
C GLU A 379 2.28 25.68 -0.03
N SER A 380 2.58 25.24 1.20
CA SER A 380 3.25 23.96 1.44
C SER A 380 2.35 22.76 1.15
N ASN A 381 1.04 22.87 1.33
CA ASN A 381 0.14 21.73 1.11
C ASN A 381 0.03 21.36 -0.37
N TRP A 382 0.00 22.34 -1.29
CA TRP A 382 0.01 22.05 -2.72
C TRP A 382 1.22 21.19 -3.10
N ILE A 383 2.40 21.59 -2.62
CA ILE A 383 3.64 20.82 -2.83
C ILE A 383 3.57 19.48 -2.11
N THR A 384 3.08 19.44 -0.87
CA THR A 384 2.96 18.21 -0.09
C THR A 384 2.12 17.20 -0.86
N PHE A 385 0.87 17.53 -1.20
CA PHE A 385 -0.10 16.64 -1.83
C PHE A 385 0.16 16.32 -3.31
N THR A 386 1.20 16.89 -3.93
CA THR A 386 1.61 16.61 -5.31
C THR A 386 3.02 16.02 -5.38
N ALA A 387 4.03 16.75 -4.93
CA ALA A 387 5.44 16.40 -5.02
C ALA A 387 6.02 15.82 -3.73
N THR A 388 5.33 15.96 -2.59
CA THR A 388 5.70 15.58 -1.20
C THR A 388 7.03 16.17 -0.68
N GLN A 389 8.11 16.08 -1.44
CA GLN A 389 9.45 16.58 -1.10
C GLN A 389 9.57 18.09 -1.35
N SER A 390 9.58 18.50 -2.61
CA SER A 390 9.75 19.91 -3.01
C SER A 390 9.43 20.11 -4.49
N PRO A 391 9.25 21.36 -4.96
CA PRO A 391 9.12 21.63 -6.39
C PRO A 391 10.37 21.23 -7.19
N THR A 392 11.56 21.23 -6.60
CA THR A 392 12.83 20.93 -7.28
C THR A 392 13.21 19.45 -7.27
N ALA A 393 12.77 18.71 -6.25
CA ALA A 393 12.95 17.26 -6.11
C ALA A 393 11.57 16.58 -6.08
N TRP A 394 10.81 16.77 -7.15
CA TRP A 394 9.40 16.40 -7.21
C TRP A 394 9.17 14.97 -7.72
N ARG A 395 10.11 14.44 -8.50
CA ARG A 395 9.89 13.21 -9.30
C ARG A 395 9.90 11.94 -8.46
N ALA A 396 10.75 11.86 -7.43
CA ALA A 396 11.00 10.62 -6.71
C ALA A 396 9.83 10.15 -5.84
N ILE A 397 9.03 11.08 -5.33
CA ILE A 397 7.83 10.80 -4.52
C ILE A 397 6.61 11.58 -5.03
N LEU A 398 6.54 11.73 -6.36
CA LEU A 398 5.38 12.27 -7.06
C LEU A 398 4.12 11.48 -6.68
N ASP A 399 3.06 12.19 -6.34
CA ASP A 399 1.74 11.68 -5.96
C ASP A 399 1.73 10.79 -4.68
N TYR A 400 2.83 10.73 -3.91
CA TYR A 400 2.94 9.86 -2.73
C TYR A 400 1.92 10.18 -1.62
N THR A 401 1.47 11.43 -1.51
CA THR A 401 0.43 11.84 -0.55
C THR A 401 -0.88 12.22 -1.25
N ALA A 402 -1.08 11.83 -2.51
CA ALA A 402 -2.22 12.24 -3.34
C ALA A 402 -3.58 12.02 -2.66
N GLU A 403 -4.46 13.02 -2.76
CA GLU A 403 -5.77 13.04 -2.10
C GLU A 403 -6.86 13.68 -2.98
N ASP A 404 -8.11 13.29 -2.75
CA ASP A 404 -9.28 13.79 -3.48
C ASP A 404 -9.75 15.17 -2.97
N TYR A 405 -8.84 16.13 -2.85
CA TYR A 405 -9.23 17.54 -2.66
C TYR A 405 -9.83 18.08 -3.96
N ALA A 406 -10.96 18.79 -3.86
CA ALA A 406 -11.65 19.31 -5.04
C ALA A 406 -10.72 20.09 -5.99
N GLU A 407 -9.84 20.91 -5.42
CA GLU A 407 -8.85 21.68 -6.17
C GLU A 407 -7.78 20.82 -6.83
N LEU A 408 -7.32 19.73 -6.17
CA LEU A 408 -6.35 18.81 -6.78
C LEU A 408 -6.99 18.00 -7.90
N VAL A 409 -8.23 17.52 -7.70
CA VAL A 409 -8.97 16.78 -8.73
C VAL A 409 -9.15 17.63 -9.97
N GLU A 410 -9.59 18.89 -9.80
CA GLU A 410 -9.87 19.80 -10.92
C GLU A 410 -8.60 20.34 -11.60
N HIS A 411 -7.60 20.76 -10.82
CA HIS A 411 -6.48 21.55 -11.36
C HIS A 411 -5.16 20.80 -11.47
N TYR A 412 -5.07 19.58 -10.93
CA TYR A 412 -3.84 18.78 -10.97
C TYR A 412 -4.07 17.42 -11.63
N PHE A 413 -5.02 16.63 -11.14
CA PHE A 413 -5.28 15.30 -11.67
C PHE A 413 -6.01 15.34 -13.03
N TRP A 414 -7.09 16.11 -13.15
CA TRP A 414 -7.86 16.18 -14.39
C TRP A 414 -7.02 16.60 -15.60
N PRO A 415 -6.21 17.68 -15.58
CA PRO A 415 -5.40 18.07 -16.74
C PRO A 415 -4.43 16.97 -17.21
N ARG A 416 -3.92 16.14 -16.28
CA ARG A 416 -3.02 15.01 -16.59
C ARG A 416 -3.79 13.85 -17.23
N VAL A 417 -5.00 13.55 -16.75
CA VAL A 417 -5.89 12.54 -17.34
C VAL A 417 -6.41 13.00 -18.70
N GLU A 418 -6.78 14.27 -18.84
CA GLU A 418 -7.23 14.87 -20.10
C GLU A 418 -6.15 14.78 -21.17
N ARG A 419 -4.89 15.15 -20.83
CA ARG A 419 -3.75 14.97 -21.73
C ARG A 419 -3.62 13.53 -22.21
N TYR A 420 -3.72 12.58 -21.28
CA TYR A 420 -3.65 11.16 -21.60
C TYR A 420 -4.75 10.71 -22.57
N LEU A 421 -5.99 11.12 -22.33
CA LEU A 421 -7.12 10.85 -23.22
C LEU A 421 -6.95 11.53 -24.59
N ASN A 422 -6.45 12.76 -24.63
CA ASN A 422 -6.20 13.50 -25.86
C ASN A 422 -5.14 12.81 -26.73
N LYS A 423 -4.07 12.29 -26.12
CA LYS A 423 -3.02 11.57 -26.85
C LYS A 423 -3.55 10.28 -27.48
N MET A 424 -4.40 9.53 -26.77
CA MET A 424 -5.11 8.38 -27.35
C MET A 424 -6.05 8.81 -28.49
N ARG A 425 -6.76 9.93 -28.34
CA ARG A 425 -7.61 10.47 -29.41
C ARG A 425 -6.82 10.78 -30.68
N GLU A 426 -5.68 11.46 -30.55
CA GLU A 426 -4.79 11.79 -31.65
C GLU A 426 -4.24 10.53 -32.35
N MET A 427 -3.86 9.51 -31.57
CA MET A 427 -3.38 8.23 -32.12
C MET A 427 -4.46 7.50 -32.91
N LEU A 428 -5.70 7.47 -32.41
CA LEU A 428 -6.86 6.91 -33.13
C LEU A 428 -7.13 7.65 -34.44
N GLU A 429 -7.01 8.98 -34.43
CA GLU A 429 -7.18 9.80 -35.62
C GLU A 429 -6.11 9.56 -36.68
N GLN A 430 -4.89 9.27 -36.24
CA GLN A 430 -3.75 8.98 -37.11
C GLN A 430 -3.70 7.51 -37.56
N GLY A 431 -4.57 6.64 -37.02
CA GLY A 431 -4.55 5.21 -37.30
C GLY A 431 -3.25 4.53 -36.87
N LYS A 432 -2.56 5.08 -35.86
CA LYS A 432 -1.29 4.53 -35.36
C LYS A 432 -1.54 3.19 -34.66
N ASP A 433 -0.68 2.22 -34.94
CA ASP A 433 -0.71 0.93 -34.25
C ASP A 433 -0.38 1.10 -32.76
N ILE A 434 -0.99 0.23 -31.95
CA ILE A 434 -1.18 0.37 -30.51
C ILE A 434 -0.18 -0.51 -29.74
N SER A 435 0.77 -1.15 -30.43
CA SER A 435 1.71 -2.10 -29.86
C SER A 435 2.96 -1.44 -29.24
N GLY A 436 2.76 -0.75 -28.11
CA GLY A 436 3.80 -0.59 -27.09
C GLY A 436 4.77 0.59 -27.26
N ASN A 437 4.85 1.37 -26.18
CA ASN A 437 5.77 2.48 -25.90
C ASN A 437 5.44 3.83 -26.56
N MET A 438 5.05 4.82 -25.73
CA MET A 438 4.98 6.25 -26.11
C MET A 438 6.29 6.99 -25.86
N ASP A 439 7.40 6.41 -26.32
CA ASP A 439 8.76 6.97 -26.23
C ASP A 439 9.24 7.25 -24.80
N ARG A 440 8.99 6.33 -23.85
CA ARG A 440 9.52 6.43 -22.49
C ARG A 440 10.88 5.75 -22.37
N ASP A 441 11.86 6.46 -21.82
CA ASP A 441 13.03 5.86 -21.18
C ASP A 441 12.57 5.26 -19.84
N PHE A 442 12.52 3.95 -19.76
CA PHE A 442 12.14 3.21 -18.56
C PHE A 442 13.12 3.54 -17.41
N VAL A 443 12.68 4.33 -16.43
CA VAL A 443 13.42 4.53 -15.17
C VAL A 443 12.76 3.62 -14.13
N ILE A 444 13.37 2.45 -13.99
CA ILE A 444 13.27 1.61 -12.81
C ILE A 444 13.56 2.50 -11.60
N SER A 445 12.61 2.66 -10.67
CA SER A 445 12.98 3.10 -9.33
C SER A 445 13.99 2.10 -8.80
N ASP A 446 15.07 2.53 -8.14
CA ASP A 446 16.20 1.71 -7.65
C ASP A 446 15.81 0.48 -6.78
N TRP A 447 14.51 0.30 -6.49
CA TRP A 447 13.89 -0.76 -5.71
C TRP A 447 13.07 -1.78 -6.51
N ALA A 448 13.04 -1.75 -7.85
CA ALA A 448 12.35 -2.76 -8.67
C ALA A 448 13.35 -3.50 -9.56
N SER A 449 13.43 -4.84 -9.46
CA SER A 449 14.30 -5.62 -10.33
C SER A 449 13.80 -5.63 -11.79
N PRO A 450 14.71 -5.70 -12.76
CA PRO A 450 14.39 -5.71 -14.18
C PRO A 450 13.98 -7.11 -14.66
N LYS A 451 13.17 -7.15 -15.73
CA LYS A 451 12.75 -8.32 -16.52
C LYS A 451 11.53 -9.09 -15.99
N GLY A 452 10.36 -8.54 -16.29
CA GLY A 452 9.11 -9.28 -16.31
C GLY A 452 8.07 -8.44 -17.04
N SER A 453 7.29 -9.06 -17.92
CA SER A 453 6.17 -8.41 -18.61
C SER A 453 5.18 -7.90 -17.56
N LEU A 454 5.13 -6.59 -17.30
CA LEU A 454 4.17 -6.03 -16.34
C LEU A 454 2.75 -6.05 -16.95
N PRO A 455 1.78 -6.81 -16.41
CA PRO A 455 0.46 -6.95 -17.02
C PRO A 455 -0.62 -6.40 -16.04
N TRP A 456 -1.58 -5.53 -16.36
CA TRP A 456 -2.78 -5.76 -17.18
C TRP A 456 -3.94 -4.92 -16.61
N SER A 457 -4.99 -4.75 -17.41
CA SER A 457 -6.30 -4.16 -17.10
C SER A 457 -7.35 -5.26 -17.23
N PRO A 458 -8.48 -5.31 -16.49
CA PRO A 458 -9.56 -6.32 -16.56
C PRO A 458 -10.11 -6.73 -17.97
N TYR A 459 -9.56 -6.21 -19.06
CA TYR A 459 -9.99 -6.33 -20.45
C TYR A 459 -8.88 -6.54 -21.52
N ASP A 460 -7.69 -7.07 -21.17
CA ASP A 460 -6.59 -7.60 -22.03
C ASP A 460 -5.18 -6.93 -21.80
N ILE A 461 -4.07 -7.52 -22.30
CA ILE A 461 -2.64 -7.13 -22.09
C ILE A 461 -2.49 -5.60 -22.19
N PRO A 462 -1.84 -4.92 -21.23
CA PRO A 462 -1.72 -3.49 -21.27
C PRO A 462 -0.69 -3.10 -22.31
N CYS A 463 -1.14 -2.90 -23.54
CA CYS A 463 -0.56 -1.85 -24.36
C CYS A 463 -1.27 -0.56 -23.94
N GLU A 464 -0.91 -0.03 -22.78
CA GLU A 464 -1.22 1.37 -22.52
C GLU A 464 -0.25 2.21 -23.33
N PRO A 465 -0.70 3.35 -23.88
CA PRO A 465 0.26 4.41 -24.06
C PRO A 465 0.90 4.68 -22.68
N GLU A 466 2.19 4.41 -22.49
CA GLU A 466 2.86 4.74 -21.23
C GLU A 466 2.81 6.26 -21.03
N LEU A 467 2.67 6.73 -19.78
CA LEU A 467 2.81 8.15 -19.50
C LEU A 467 4.13 8.64 -20.06
N SER A 468 4.05 9.63 -20.93
CA SER A 468 5.19 10.19 -21.64
C SER A 468 5.95 11.17 -20.74
N ILE A 469 7.18 11.52 -21.15
CA ILE A 469 7.96 12.60 -20.51
C ILE A 469 7.12 13.88 -20.40
N GLU A 470 6.27 14.14 -21.38
CA GLU A 470 5.40 15.31 -21.43
C GLU A 470 4.31 15.30 -20.34
N ASP A 471 3.88 14.13 -19.87
CA ASP A 471 2.94 14.01 -18.74
C ASP A 471 3.61 14.38 -17.41
N LEU A 472 4.88 13.97 -17.27
CA LEU A 472 5.74 14.33 -16.15
C LEU A 472 6.08 15.84 -16.18
N GLU A 473 6.36 16.40 -17.36
CA GLU A 473 6.56 17.84 -17.55
C GLU A 473 5.29 18.65 -17.24
N LEU A 474 4.12 18.16 -17.64
CA LEU A 474 2.84 18.78 -17.28
C LEU A 474 2.63 18.78 -15.76
N ALA A 475 2.87 17.65 -15.09
CA ALA A 475 2.78 17.57 -13.63
C ALA A 475 3.71 18.59 -12.97
N HIS A 476 4.98 18.62 -13.36
CA HIS A 476 5.96 19.57 -12.83
C HIS A 476 5.59 21.03 -13.10
N SER A 477 5.09 21.34 -14.31
CA SER A 477 4.59 22.67 -14.68
C SER A 477 3.45 23.11 -13.77
N ILE A 478 2.48 22.23 -13.51
CA ILE A 478 1.36 22.54 -12.60
C ILE A 478 1.87 22.74 -11.17
N ILE A 479 2.76 21.87 -10.67
CA ILE A 479 3.38 21.96 -9.33
C ILE A 479 4.09 23.29 -9.14
N THR A 480 4.87 23.72 -10.13
CA THR A 480 5.69 24.94 -10.08
C THR A 480 4.91 26.22 -10.40
N SER A 481 3.72 26.12 -10.98
CA SER A 481 2.85 27.27 -11.28
C SER A 481 2.22 27.94 -10.05
N GLY A 482 2.42 27.38 -8.87
CA GLY A 482 1.86 27.85 -7.59
C GLY A 482 0.54 27.19 -7.22
N SER A 483 0.16 27.33 -5.95
CA SER A 483 -1.02 26.69 -5.37
C SER A 483 -2.32 27.14 -6.06
N LYS A 484 -3.18 26.17 -6.41
CA LYS A 484 -4.55 26.40 -6.91
C LYS A 484 -5.60 26.35 -5.80
N SER A 485 -5.15 26.40 -4.55
CA SER A 485 -6.01 26.40 -3.39
C SER A 485 -7.01 27.54 -3.39
N GLY A 486 -8.26 27.22 -3.07
CA GLY A 486 -9.37 28.17 -3.11
C GLY A 486 -9.82 28.57 -4.52
N GLN A 487 -9.17 28.07 -5.58
CA GLN A 487 -9.56 28.33 -6.97
C GLN A 487 -10.60 27.32 -7.46
N TYR A 488 -11.60 26.98 -6.64
CA TYR A 488 -12.69 26.10 -7.01
C TYR A 488 -14.00 26.67 -6.48
N ASN A 489 -15.07 26.58 -7.28
CA ASN A 489 -16.40 26.98 -6.85
C ASN A 489 -16.98 25.90 -5.95
N PHE A 490 -16.66 25.96 -4.65
CA PHE A 490 -17.08 24.95 -3.70
C PHE A 490 -18.60 24.78 -3.66
N TYR A 491 -19.05 23.53 -3.54
CA TYR A 491 -20.46 23.23 -3.42
C TYR A 491 -21.00 23.68 -2.05
N GLU A 492 -21.86 24.69 -2.06
CA GLU A 492 -22.54 25.25 -0.87
C GLU A 492 -23.98 24.75 -0.70
N GLY A 493 -24.42 23.82 -1.57
CA GLY A 493 -25.77 23.27 -1.52
C GLY A 493 -25.99 22.20 -0.45
N PRO A 494 -27.24 21.72 -0.27
CA PRO A 494 -27.54 20.60 0.61
C PRO A 494 -26.98 19.27 0.08
N LEU A 495 -26.52 18.42 0.99
CA LEU A 495 -25.88 17.14 0.62
C LEU A 495 -26.85 16.15 -0.05
N MET A 496 -28.12 16.11 0.35
CA MET A 496 -29.08 15.10 -0.14
C MET A 496 -29.29 15.13 -1.67
N PRO A 497 -29.61 16.28 -2.30
CA PRO A 497 -29.72 16.34 -3.76
C PRO A 497 -28.43 15.94 -4.49
N LEU A 498 -27.26 16.23 -3.91
CA LEU A 498 -25.99 15.84 -4.49
C LEU A 498 -25.79 14.32 -4.51
N ILE A 499 -26.20 13.63 -3.44
CA ILE A 499 -26.13 12.15 -3.36
C ILE A 499 -27.21 11.48 -4.22
N GLU A 500 -28.40 12.07 -4.33
CA GLU A 500 -29.42 11.62 -5.28
C GLU A 500 -28.92 11.72 -6.72
N GLU A 501 -28.33 12.86 -7.09
CA GLU A 501 -27.70 13.08 -8.38
C GLU A 501 -26.60 12.04 -8.64
N LEU A 502 -25.72 11.81 -7.66
CA LEU A 502 -24.68 10.78 -7.73
C LEU A 502 -25.27 9.41 -8.05
N LEU A 503 -26.28 8.98 -7.28
CA LEU A 503 -26.88 7.66 -7.42
C LEU A 503 -27.61 7.46 -8.76
N VAL A 504 -28.13 8.54 -9.35
CA VAL A 504 -28.82 8.51 -10.66
C VAL A 504 -27.82 8.53 -11.81
N ARG A 505 -26.88 9.47 -11.80
CA ARG A 505 -25.91 9.68 -12.90
C ARG A 505 -24.89 8.56 -13.01
N PHE A 506 -24.51 7.98 -11.88
CA PHE A 506 -23.45 6.98 -11.80
C PHE A 506 -23.99 5.64 -11.31
N PRO A 507 -24.77 4.90 -12.14
CA PRO A 507 -25.22 3.56 -11.79
C PRO A 507 -24.05 2.57 -11.82
N ILE A 508 -24.25 1.43 -11.16
CA ILE A 508 -23.35 0.28 -11.29
C ILE A 508 -23.39 -0.18 -12.76
N PRO A 509 -22.25 -0.58 -13.37
CA PRO A 509 -22.24 -1.16 -14.71
C PRO A 509 -23.23 -2.32 -14.83
N GLY A 510 -24.06 -2.31 -15.88
CA GLY A 510 -25.08 -3.35 -16.08
C GLY A 510 -24.50 -4.74 -16.36
N ASP A 511 -23.27 -4.77 -16.86
CA ASP A 511 -22.44 -5.94 -17.17
C ASP A 511 -21.47 -6.28 -16.02
N LEU A 512 -21.63 -5.73 -14.80
CA LEU A 512 -20.67 -5.94 -13.70
C LEU A 512 -20.35 -7.41 -13.45
N ASN A 513 -21.35 -8.29 -13.44
CA ASN A 513 -21.12 -9.72 -13.22
C ASN A 513 -20.24 -10.33 -14.31
N GLU A 514 -20.42 -9.94 -15.58
CA GLU A 514 -19.60 -10.42 -16.69
C GLU A 514 -18.14 -10.01 -16.50
N ILE A 515 -17.88 -8.75 -16.11
CA ILE A 515 -16.54 -8.22 -15.81
C ILE A 515 -15.88 -9.00 -14.67
N LEU A 516 -16.63 -9.28 -13.59
CA LEU A 516 -16.10 -9.98 -12.43
C LEU A 516 -15.83 -11.46 -12.72
N THR A 517 -16.58 -12.06 -13.65
CA THR A 517 -16.37 -13.45 -14.10
C THR A 517 -15.36 -13.60 -15.23
N GLU A 518 -14.95 -12.50 -15.88
CA GLU A 518 -13.94 -12.53 -16.94
C GLU A 518 -12.67 -13.15 -16.37
N GLU A 519 -12.16 -14.21 -17.01
CA GLU A 519 -10.91 -14.82 -16.59
C GLU A 519 -9.79 -13.78 -16.73
N ASP A 520 -8.97 -13.65 -15.69
CA ASP A 520 -7.80 -12.80 -15.73
C ASP A 520 -6.71 -13.51 -16.57
N PRO A 521 -6.36 -13.04 -17.77
CA PRO A 521 -5.30 -13.64 -18.56
C PRO A 521 -3.92 -13.43 -17.92
N THR A 522 -3.80 -12.61 -16.86
CA THR A 522 -2.60 -12.64 -16.01
C THR A 522 -2.56 -13.87 -15.12
N GLN A 523 -3.68 -14.51 -14.76
CA GLN A 523 -3.62 -15.86 -14.21
C GLN A 523 -2.98 -16.81 -15.23
N LYS A 524 -3.22 -16.63 -16.54
CA LYS A 524 -2.48 -17.33 -17.60
C LYS A 524 -1.01 -16.89 -17.71
N ALA A 525 -0.68 -15.62 -17.49
CA ALA A 525 0.70 -15.14 -17.49
C ALA A 525 1.50 -15.67 -16.28
N TYR A 526 0.92 -15.70 -15.08
CA TYR A 526 1.48 -16.34 -13.89
C TYR A 526 1.51 -17.87 -14.02
N GLN A 527 0.50 -18.48 -14.65
CA GLN A 527 0.49 -19.90 -15.05
C GLN A 527 1.68 -20.22 -15.96
N VAL A 528 1.95 -19.39 -16.96
CA VAL A 528 3.07 -19.56 -17.89
C VAL A 528 4.39 -19.24 -17.18
N GLN A 529 4.51 -18.13 -16.46
CA GLN A 529 5.73 -17.72 -15.75
C GLN A 529 6.18 -18.74 -14.70
N SER A 530 5.24 -19.34 -13.97
CA SER A 530 5.54 -20.33 -12.93
C SER A 530 6.03 -21.66 -13.49
N VAL A 531 5.80 -21.96 -14.78
CA VAL A 531 6.27 -23.22 -15.41
C VAL A 531 7.22 -23.02 -16.59
N SER A 532 7.36 -21.79 -17.09
CA SER A 532 8.31 -21.38 -18.12
C SER A 532 9.63 -20.90 -17.52
N GLY A 533 10.67 -20.86 -18.36
CA GLY A 533 12.01 -20.39 -18.00
C GLY A 533 13.05 -21.50 -18.11
N GLU A 534 14.28 -21.11 -18.36
CA GLU A 534 15.43 -22.02 -18.45
C GLU A 534 16.07 -22.23 -17.07
N PRO A 535 16.69 -23.39 -16.80
CA PRO A 535 17.42 -23.61 -15.55
C PRO A 535 18.46 -22.50 -15.29
N GLY A 536 18.41 -21.92 -14.09
CA GLY A 536 19.25 -20.79 -13.66
C GLY A 536 18.57 -19.42 -13.76
N GLU A 537 17.40 -19.30 -14.37
CA GLU A 537 16.61 -18.06 -14.35
C GLU A 537 15.96 -17.85 -12.97
N VAL A 538 15.88 -16.59 -12.54
CA VAL A 538 15.27 -16.21 -11.26
C VAL A 538 13.87 -15.66 -11.52
N ASN A 539 12.86 -16.28 -10.92
CA ASN A 539 11.47 -15.85 -10.93
C ASN A 539 11.09 -15.25 -9.58
N GLN A 540 10.26 -14.21 -9.58
CA GLN A 540 9.67 -13.66 -8.37
C GLN A 540 8.36 -14.38 -8.07
N GLY A 541 8.31 -15.04 -6.91
CA GLY A 541 7.17 -15.85 -6.49
C GLY A 541 6.90 -17.07 -7.37
N PHE A 542 5.81 -17.75 -7.02
CA PHE A 542 5.27 -18.89 -7.78
C PHE A 542 3.78 -19.00 -7.49
N HIS A 543 2.96 -19.12 -8.52
CA HIS A 543 1.53 -19.32 -8.35
C HIS A 543 1.11 -20.56 -9.13
N THR A 544 0.45 -21.51 -8.45
CA THR A 544 0.03 -22.76 -9.09
C THR A 544 -0.80 -22.46 -10.33
N PRO A 545 -0.37 -22.95 -11.51
CA PRO A 545 -1.09 -22.73 -12.74
C PRO A 545 -2.56 -23.18 -12.68
N GLU A 546 -2.79 -24.40 -12.21
CA GLU A 546 -4.11 -24.96 -12.02
C GLU A 546 -4.42 -25.20 -10.54
N VAL A 547 -5.67 -25.58 -10.25
CA VAL A 547 -6.04 -26.04 -8.90
C VAL A 547 -5.31 -27.33 -8.60
N VAL A 548 -4.65 -27.37 -7.44
CA VAL A 548 -3.91 -28.54 -6.97
C VAL A 548 -4.73 -29.29 -5.93
N GLU A 549 -4.67 -30.62 -5.98
CA GLU A 549 -5.43 -31.49 -5.08
C GLU A 549 -4.56 -32.06 -3.94
N LEU A 550 -3.23 -31.93 -4.05
CA LEU A 550 -2.30 -32.21 -2.95
C LEU A 550 -1.35 -31.02 -2.79
N VAL A 551 -1.41 -30.44 -1.59
CA VAL A 551 -0.52 -29.36 -1.16
C VAL A 551 0.21 -29.85 0.09
N ASP A 552 1.53 -29.96 -0.01
CA ASP A 552 2.40 -30.28 1.11
C ASP A 552 3.38 -29.12 1.28
N VAL A 553 3.00 -28.18 2.13
CA VAL A 553 3.76 -26.96 2.40
C VAL A 553 4.04 -26.94 3.91
N PRO A 554 5.32 -26.96 4.32
CA PRO A 554 5.74 -26.83 5.70
C PRO A 554 5.08 -25.62 6.38
N GLU A 555 4.62 -25.78 7.62
CA GLU A 555 3.93 -24.69 8.36
C GLU A 555 4.82 -23.45 8.49
N GLU A 556 6.15 -23.63 8.51
CA GLU A 556 7.16 -22.57 8.53
C GLU A 556 7.07 -21.65 7.29
N LEU A 557 6.56 -22.16 6.19
CA LEU A 557 6.37 -21.42 4.94
C LEU A 557 4.99 -20.77 4.81
N GLY A 558 4.04 -21.04 5.71
CA GLY A 558 2.64 -20.54 5.64
C GLY A 558 2.48 -19.02 5.65
N TYR A 559 3.60 -18.32 5.74
CA TYR A 559 3.71 -16.90 5.73
C TYR A 559 4.15 -16.34 4.35
N VAL A 560 5.07 -17.03 3.65
CA VAL A 560 5.44 -16.72 2.25
C VAL A 560 4.66 -17.56 1.24
N VAL A 561 3.86 -18.52 1.71
CA VAL A 561 3.04 -19.40 0.89
C VAL A 561 1.60 -19.34 1.40
N GLU A 562 0.73 -18.73 0.63
CA GLU A 562 -0.71 -18.72 0.87
C GLU A 562 -1.37 -19.92 0.16
N ILE A 563 -2.25 -20.62 0.88
CA ILE A 563 -3.04 -21.73 0.35
C ILE A 563 -4.51 -21.29 0.37
N GLU A 564 -5.06 -21.01 -0.80
CA GLU A 564 -6.46 -20.64 -0.97
C GLU A 564 -7.32 -21.91 -1.14
N ASP A 565 -8.29 -22.13 -0.25
CA ASP A 565 -9.21 -23.28 -0.28
C ASP A 565 -10.43 -22.99 -1.18
N PHE A 566 -10.59 -23.79 -2.25
CA PHE A 566 -11.70 -23.72 -3.21
C PHE A 566 -12.82 -24.72 -2.92
N GLY A 567 -12.83 -25.28 -1.71
CA GLY A 567 -13.78 -26.27 -1.24
C GLY A 567 -13.58 -27.66 -1.86
N SER A 568 -14.42 -28.60 -1.41
CA SER A 568 -14.37 -29.99 -1.84
C SER A 568 -15.22 -30.28 -3.07
N VAL A 569 -14.76 -31.22 -3.90
CA VAL A 569 -15.53 -31.83 -4.99
C VAL A 569 -15.51 -33.35 -4.83
N TYR A 570 -16.66 -33.97 -5.02
CA TYR A 570 -16.78 -35.42 -4.96
C TYR A 570 -16.36 -36.06 -6.29
N ASN A 571 -15.32 -36.89 -6.25
CA ASN A 571 -14.82 -37.68 -7.37
C ASN A 571 -15.24 -39.15 -7.20
N VAL A 572 -15.85 -39.74 -8.23
CA VAL A 572 -16.41 -41.10 -8.18
C VAL A 572 -15.36 -42.18 -7.86
N ALA A 573 -14.10 -41.98 -8.24
CA ALA A 573 -13.02 -42.94 -7.99
C ALA A 573 -12.28 -42.71 -6.66
N ARG A 574 -12.34 -41.49 -6.10
CA ARG A 574 -11.47 -41.06 -4.99
C ARG A 574 -12.21 -40.53 -3.76
N GLY A 575 -13.53 -40.35 -3.86
CA GLY A 575 -14.33 -39.71 -2.82
C GLY A 575 -14.22 -38.19 -2.84
N GLU A 576 -14.38 -37.57 -1.68
CA GLU A 576 -14.30 -36.12 -1.51
C GLU A 576 -12.85 -35.63 -1.60
N VAL A 577 -12.59 -34.67 -2.50
CA VAL A 577 -11.25 -34.11 -2.76
C VAL A 577 -11.30 -32.60 -2.55
N ILE A 578 -10.41 -32.06 -1.72
CA ILE A 578 -10.28 -30.63 -1.48
C ILE A 578 -9.36 -30.03 -2.55
N ARG A 579 -9.72 -28.84 -3.03
CA ARG A 579 -8.98 -28.15 -4.11
C ARG A 579 -8.37 -26.88 -3.57
N TYR A 580 -7.13 -26.62 -3.95
CA TYR A 580 -6.39 -25.45 -3.48
C TYR A 580 -5.78 -24.68 -4.65
N LYS A 581 -5.53 -23.38 -4.45
CA LYS A 581 -4.46 -22.67 -5.15
C LYS A 581 -3.36 -22.33 -4.17
N VAL A 582 -2.12 -22.41 -4.62
CA VAL A 582 -0.96 -22.07 -3.79
C VAL A 582 -0.26 -20.86 -4.40
N HIS A 583 -0.03 -19.86 -3.55
CA HIS A 583 0.61 -18.60 -3.90
C HIS A 583 1.86 -18.41 -3.05
N VAL A 584 3.03 -18.64 -3.65
CA VAL A 584 4.32 -18.25 -3.10
C VAL A 584 4.55 -16.77 -3.41
N SER A 585 4.86 -16.00 -2.38
CA SER A 585 5.02 -14.55 -2.42
C SER A 585 5.99 -14.10 -3.51
N ASP A 586 5.58 -13.07 -4.27
CA ASP A 586 6.39 -12.40 -5.30
C ASP A 586 7.68 -11.77 -4.75
N TRP A 587 7.82 -11.67 -3.42
CA TRP A 587 9.04 -11.19 -2.78
C TRP A 587 10.15 -12.23 -2.71
N LEU A 588 9.83 -13.51 -2.93
CA LEU A 588 10.85 -14.56 -2.98
C LEU A 588 11.43 -14.66 -4.37
N ASN A 589 12.76 -14.67 -4.44
CA ASN A 589 13.49 -15.02 -5.65
C ASN A 589 13.64 -16.55 -5.70
N LEU A 590 12.96 -17.16 -6.66
CA LEU A 590 12.98 -18.59 -6.93
C LEU A 590 13.86 -18.84 -8.14
N THR A 591 14.97 -19.55 -7.96
CA THR A 591 15.84 -19.96 -9.06
C THR A 591 15.29 -21.24 -9.70
N ARG A 592 15.05 -21.21 -11.01
CA ARG A 592 14.57 -22.36 -11.77
C ARG A 592 15.64 -23.45 -11.78
N LEU A 593 15.27 -24.64 -11.36
CA LEU A 593 16.10 -25.84 -11.46
C LEU A 593 15.67 -26.69 -12.66
N PRO A 594 16.52 -27.63 -13.14
CA PRO A 594 16.12 -28.59 -14.15
C PRO A 594 14.89 -29.39 -13.71
N ASP A 595 13.91 -29.50 -14.61
CA ASP A 595 12.70 -30.28 -14.39
C ASP A 595 13.05 -31.74 -14.01
N ARG A 596 12.26 -32.33 -13.13
CA ARG A 596 12.40 -33.73 -12.70
C ARG A 596 11.32 -34.60 -13.31
N LYS A 597 11.57 -35.91 -13.42
CA LYS A 597 10.52 -36.86 -13.84
C LYS A 597 9.51 -37.07 -12.71
N SER A 598 8.22 -37.03 -13.00
CA SER A 598 7.18 -37.34 -12.01
C SER A 598 7.26 -38.81 -11.56
N GLU A 599 7.01 -39.05 -10.28
CA GLU A 599 6.88 -40.41 -9.73
C GLU A 599 5.53 -41.05 -10.10
N ARG A 600 4.59 -40.27 -10.64
CA ARG A 600 3.20 -40.66 -10.86
C ARG A 600 2.85 -40.82 -12.34
N GLY A 601 3.75 -40.47 -13.26
CA GLY A 601 3.48 -40.54 -14.69
C GLY A 601 4.71 -40.26 -15.57
N ASP A 602 4.49 -40.21 -16.89
CA ASP A 602 5.52 -39.88 -17.88
C ASP A 602 5.45 -38.40 -18.28
N HIS A 603 5.55 -37.53 -17.28
CA HIS A 603 5.53 -36.07 -17.42
C HIS A 603 6.55 -35.42 -16.46
N SER A 604 6.83 -34.15 -16.70
CA SER A 604 7.84 -33.38 -15.96
C SER A 604 7.25 -32.63 -14.75
N VAL A 605 8.03 -32.57 -13.69
CA VAL A 605 7.79 -31.80 -12.46
C VAL A 605 8.69 -30.57 -12.52
N VAL A 606 8.08 -29.40 -12.38
CA VAL A 606 8.75 -28.11 -12.36
C VAL A 606 9.38 -27.90 -10.99
N VAL A 607 10.65 -27.47 -10.96
CA VAL A 607 11.42 -27.36 -9.71
C VAL A 607 12.04 -25.97 -9.57
N TYR A 608 11.89 -25.39 -8.38
CA TYR A 608 12.56 -24.15 -8.01
C TYR A 608 13.27 -24.32 -6.67
N GLU A 609 14.40 -23.63 -6.51
CA GLU A 609 15.02 -23.40 -5.20
C GLU A 609 14.82 -21.95 -4.77
N PHE A 610 14.66 -21.73 -3.46
CA PHE A 610 14.64 -20.39 -2.89
C PHE A 610 15.16 -20.43 -1.46
N GLU A 611 15.75 -19.31 -1.03
CA GLU A 611 16.14 -19.13 0.36
C GLU A 611 15.02 -18.41 1.11
N TYR A 612 14.64 -18.96 2.27
CA TYR A 612 13.72 -18.31 3.18
C TYR A 612 14.07 -18.65 4.63
N ASP A 613 14.20 -17.62 5.46
CA ASP A 613 14.59 -17.70 6.88
C ASP A 613 15.95 -18.40 7.11
N GLY A 614 16.94 -18.11 6.25
CA GLY A 614 18.28 -18.70 6.31
C GLY A 614 18.33 -20.19 5.99
N ARG A 615 17.25 -20.75 5.44
CA ARG A 615 17.13 -22.13 4.97
C ARG A 615 16.87 -22.14 3.48
N ASN A 616 17.41 -23.16 2.81
CA ASN A 616 17.12 -23.40 1.41
C ASN A 616 15.91 -24.32 1.31
N TRP A 617 14.98 -23.98 0.41
CA TRP A 617 13.76 -24.73 0.16
C TRP A 617 13.71 -25.12 -1.31
N VAL A 618 13.11 -26.27 -1.60
CA VAL A 618 12.82 -26.70 -2.96
C VAL A 618 11.33 -26.86 -3.15
N LEU A 619 10.78 -26.03 -4.04
CA LEU A 619 9.43 -26.14 -4.52
C LEU A 619 9.39 -27.11 -5.70
N ARG A 620 8.46 -28.06 -5.64
CA ARG A 620 8.14 -29.00 -6.71
C ARG A 620 6.68 -28.86 -7.07
N TYR A 621 6.44 -28.43 -8.29
CA TYR A 621 5.12 -28.39 -8.88
C TYR A 621 4.98 -29.50 -9.91
N ASP A 622 4.12 -30.47 -9.60
CA ASP A 622 3.73 -31.53 -10.51
C ASP A 622 2.43 -31.09 -11.20
N PRO A 623 2.42 -30.77 -12.50
CA PRO A 623 1.20 -30.37 -13.21
C PRO A 623 0.20 -31.53 -13.38
N GLY A 624 0.60 -32.77 -13.09
CA GLY A 624 -0.20 -33.95 -13.36
C GLY A 624 -0.24 -34.32 -14.84
N SER A 625 -1.20 -35.17 -15.18
CA SER A 625 -1.41 -35.72 -16.52
C SER A 625 -2.88 -36.09 -16.71
N ASP A 626 -3.24 -36.65 -17.86
CA ASP A 626 -4.60 -37.20 -18.07
C ASP A 626 -4.98 -38.28 -17.04
N GLN A 627 -4.02 -38.85 -16.31
CA GLN A 627 -4.21 -39.88 -15.30
C GLN A 627 -3.87 -39.43 -13.86
N THR A 628 -3.28 -38.25 -13.68
CA THR A 628 -2.79 -37.78 -12.39
C THR A 628 -3.11 -36.30 -12.19
N PHE A 629 -3.42 -35.90 -10.98
CA PHE A 629 -3.82 -34.53 -10.67
C PHE A 629 -2.60 -33.66 -10.34
N ALA A 630 -2.76 -32.34 -10.46
CA ALA A 630 -1.73 -31.39 -10.12
C ALA A 630 -1.47 -31.35 -8.60
N ALA A 631 -0.20 -31.26 -8.21
CA ALA A 631 0.24 -31.24 -6.83
C ALA A 631 1.39 -30.24 -6.65
N LEU A 632 1.48 -29.65 -5.46
CA LEU A 632 2.61 -28.81 -5.07
C LEU A 632 3.17 -29.28 -3.74
N ARG A 633 4.49 -29.43 -3.69
CA ARG A 633 5.22 -29.77 -2.48
C ARG A 633 6.41 -28.85 -2.30
N ILE A 634 6.66 -28.43 -1.07
CA ILE A 634 7.88 -27.71 -0.72
C ILE A 634 8.60 -28.47 0.39
N ASP A 635 9.88 -28.75 0.19
CA ASP A 635 10.72 -29.41 1.20
C ASP A 635 11.95 -28.55 1.50
N GLU A 636 12.46 -28.64 2.73
CA GLU A 636 13.75 -28.06 3.08
C GLU A 636 14.86 -28.80 2.33
N PHE A 637 15.68 -28.06 1.60
CA PHE A 637 16.82 -28.60 0.88
C PHE A 637 17.91 -29.05 1.85
N HIS A 638 18.00 -30.36 2.05
CA HIS A 638 19.15 -30.97 2.70
C HIS A 638 20.05 -31.44 1.58
N ASP A 639 21.33 -31.05 1.54
CA ASP A 639 22.29 -31.56 0.55
C ASP A 639 22.16 -33.08 0.42
N TRP A 640 21.66 -33.55 -0.73
CA TRP A 640 21.73 -34.96 -1.09
C TRP A 640 23.18 -35.20 -1.51
N ALA A 641 24.02 -35.56 -0.55
CA ALA A 641 25.37 -36.07 -0.79
C ALA A 641 25.33 -37.38 -1.62
#